data_AF-V5G2P3-F1
#
_entry.id   AF-V5G2P3-F1
#
_cell.length_a   1.000
_cell.length_b   1.000
_cell.length_c   1.000
_cell.angle_alpha   90.00
_cell.angle_beta   90.00
_cell.angle_gamma   90.00
#
_symmetry.space_group_name_H-M   'P 1'
#
loop_
_entity.id
_entity.type
_entity.pdbx_description
1 polymer ?
#
loop_
_entity_poly.entity_id
_entity_poly.type
_entity_poly.pdbx_seq_one_letter_code
_entity_poly.pdbx_strand_id
1 'polypeptide(L)'
;MHFTKAFAAVLAATANLAAAAPVANGGNMLAARDPEPQNRGGQIYSKRDPEPEPVPQNRGGQIYSKRDPEPDPQSRGGQIYSKRDPGPQNRGGQIYSKRDPEPEPQNRGGQIYSKRDPEPQNRGGQIYSKRSPEPEPEPQNRGGQIYSKRDPEPQNRGGQIYSKRDPEPEPQNRGGQIYSSMMPEPADLLLSLTHLLQNTVKKEVTGETLEVRFTAGLLYDENRELYRPTAPGRPEYVGTPTPELDAAWKDLVGVNVFVTKEEEPSLGGGLYLEPDSDLYMAEQPPQAPPLFKETPSSILDKTKALIEQTRNLQDQITNTVRPEEATFANTVLPLAQKENENAVEAHILRFYSAVSTDNKLRDASIKAENLLDSFSVEASMREDLYLLVDAVVRREEYLDTESALLLKKEHRSYFRNGLGLSGPERERFKEIKKRLYHLNSDFQRNLNEENGGIWFTVEELEGLPEDVLRGLEKGALNSENKGKLRLTFKYPDLFPALTYAKRSETRKKVFVGNDNKCNQNVPILKETLALRDEAARLLGYPNHASYRIGDKMAPSLNMVNTFLDDLKVMLSTRGAQELEKLKKLKRNDISAPTFDDRYHHWDHRYYCRLMLENEYSFDHQMLSEYFPLKTTIDGMLRVYQDLFGLVFEELTDWNHHCKWNEDVQLFSVWDDEAMGSGFVGYLYLDLHPREGKFGHAANFNLQPGFLGRDGKRWYPSTAVVCNFTKPTPKKPSLMKHEEVISLFHELGHAIHDLVSKTAYSRFHGTRTADDFCEMPSKMLENWCWDPSVLRALGQHYSTLSPEYFEAWRADTDADYIPHEKIPADMIDRLLRTKHVNVALFYLRQVHVCIFDMKIHQPESHEAVCQMDISATYNLLREDITMMDGPDDLYHEWGHGQVTFGHLMEGYDVGYYGYLSAEVYALDIFHTFFKKNPMNTKEGRRYRLMILEKGGSQEEMKTLMDFLGREPRTDSFYKELHIG
;
A
#
# COMPACT_ATOMS: atom_id res chain seq x y z
N MET A 1 -42.18 56.26 22.79
CA MET A 1 -41.66 57.60 22.45
C MET A 1 -40.39 57.39 21.62
N HIS A 2 -40.49 57.16 20.31
CA HIS A 2 -40.65 58.18 19.24
C HIS A 2 -39.48 59.18 19.26
N PHE A 3 -38.65 59.35 18.23
CA PHE A 3 -38.85 59.43 16.77
C PHE A 3 -37.52 59.03 16.08
N THR A 4 -37.41 58.13 15.09
CA THR A 4 -37.81 58.21 13.66
C THR A 4 -37.60 59.57 12.99
N LYS A 5 -36.62 59.67 12.06
CA LYS A 5 -36.80 60.24 10.70
C LYS A 5 -35.49 60.25 9.92
N ALA A 6 -35.27 59.17 9.16
CA ALA A 6 -34.76 59.22 7.79
C ALA A 6 -35.30 57.97 7.07
N PHE A 7 -36.60 57.99 6.82
CA PHE A 7 -37.33 57.10 5.91
C PHE A 7 -38.32 57.98 5.15
N ALA A 8 -38.56 57.63 3.88
CA ALA A 8 -39.33 58.34 2.84
C ALA A 8 -38.49 59.34 2.01
N ALA A 9 -38.28 59.17 0.71
CA ALA A 9 -38.99 58.40 -0.32
C ALA A 9 -37.94 57.75 -1.24
N VAL A 10 -38.09 56.52 -1.73
CA VAL A 10 -39.20 56.04 -2.56
C VAL A 10 -39.37 54.52 -2.37
N LEU A 11 -40.54 54.14 -1.87
CA LEU A 11 -41.11 52.81 -2.00
C LEU A 11 -42.62 53.04 -2.18
N ALA A 12 -43.13 52.94 -3.40
CA ALA A 12 -44.55 52.68 -3.70
C ALA A 12 -44.78 52.55 -5.22
N ALA A 13 -44.81 51.32 -5.72
CA ALA A 13 -45.82 50.88 -6.69
C ALA A 13 -46.02 49.35 -6.53
N THR A 14 -47.04 49.02 -5.74
CA THR A 14 -47.81 47.76 -5.61
C THR A 14 -48.40 47.30 -6.98
N ALA A 15 -48.87 46.06 -7.26
CA ALA A 15 -49.00 44.76 -6.60
C ALA A 15 -49.60 43.74 -7.61
N ASN A 16 -49.61 42.43 -7.23
CA ASN A 16 -50.40 41.26 -7.73
C ASN A 16 -49.87 40.54 -8.98
N LEU A 17 -49.82 39.19 -9.12
CA LEU A 17 -50.31 38.04 -8.33
C LEU A 17 -49.62 36.73 -8.83
N ALA A 18 -49.35 35.79 -7.90
CA ALA A 18 -49.24 34.32 -8.04
C ALA A 18 -48.06 33.58 -8.76
N ALA A 19 -47.50 32.62 -8.01
CA ALA A 19 -46.93 31.30 -8.38
C ALA A 19 -45.48 31.17 -8.89
N ALA A 20 -44.61 30.59 -8.03
CA ALA A 20 -43.73 29.42 -8.26
C ALA A 20 -42.39 29.50 -7.49
N ALA A 21 -41.96 28.35 -6.99
CA ALA A 21 -40.82 28.10 -6.12
C ALA A 21 -39.46 28.08 -6.89
N PRO A 22 -38.30 27.90 -6.21
CA PRO A 22 -36.99 28.45 -6.59
C PRO A 22 -36.25 27.65 -7.68
N VAL A 23 -35.31 28.30 -8.39
CA VAL A 23 -34.28 27.60 -9.17
C VAL A 23 -32.91 28.08 -8.75
N ALA A 24 -32.21 27.18 -8.05
CA ALA A 24 -30.78 27.16 -7.89
C ALA A 24 -30.13 26.51 -9.13
N ASN A 25 -28.95 27.00 -9.51
CA ASN A 25 -28.14 26.38 -10.55
C ASN A 25 -27.40 25.16 -9.98
N GLY A 26 -27.69 23.96 -10.49
CA GLY A 26 -26.81 22.80 -10.42
C GLY A 26 -27.36 21.60 -9.63
N GLY A 27 -27.98 20.65 -10.34
CA GLY A 27 -28.33 19.31 -9.85
C GLY A 27 -29.18 18.52 -10.86
N ASN A 28 -28.87 17.23 -11.05
CA ASN A 28 -29.63 16.31 -11.93
C ASN A 28 -31.02 15.99 -11.34
N MET A 29 -32.04 15.82 -12.19
CA MET A 29 -33.34 15.24 -11.80
C MET A 29 -33.83 14.19 -12.80
N LEU A 30 -34.34 13.07 -12.26
CA LEU A 30 -35.15 12.06 -12.92
C LEU A 30 -36.63 12.32 -12.55
N ALA A 31 -37.54 12.31 -13.51
CA ALA A 31 -38.98 12.29 -13.21
C ALA A 31 -39.73 11.37 -14.17
N ALA A 32 -40.60 10.56 -13.56
CA ALA A 32 -41.46 9.59 -14.21
C ALA A 32 -42.76 10.25 -14.73
N ARG A 33 -43.07 9.94 -15.99
CA ARG A 33 -44.33 10.14 -16.74
C ARG A 33 -44.58 11.52 -17.39
N ASP A 34 -44.97 11.39 -18.67
CA ASP A 34 -45.25 12.37 -19.72
C ASP A 34 -46.36 13.40 -19.43
N PRO A 35 -46.40 14.56 -20.13
CA PRO A 35 -45.90 14.77 -21.50
C PRO A 35 -44.84 15.86 -21.74
N GLU A 36 -44.13 15.69 -22.86
CA GLU A 36 -42.94 16.40 -23.37
C GLU A 36 -42.87 17.93 -23.21
N PRO A 37 -41.69 18.43 -22.81
CA PRO A 37 -41.10 19.58 -23.49
C PRO A 37 -39.62 19.44 -23.86
N GLN A 38 -39.24 20.20 -24.90
CA GLN A 38 -37.93 20.23 -25.55
C GLN A 38 -36.79 20.67 -24.63
N ASN A 39 -35.71 19.88 -24.57
CA ASN A 39 -34.44 20.24 -23.92
C ASN A 39 -33.24 19.98 -24.87
N ARG A 40 -32.28 20.91 -24.92
CA ARG A 40 -31.08 20.88 -25.76
C ARG A 40 -29.86 20.44 -24.94
N GLY A 41 -29.67 19.11 -24.80
CA GLY A 41 -28.35 18.58 -24.43
C GLY A 41 -28.26 17.43 -23.41
N GLY A 42 -29.14 16.42 -23.46
CA GLY A 42 -29.00 15.16 -22.68
C GLY A 42 -29.17 13.89 -23.55
N GLN A 43 -28.61 12.75 -23.12
CA GLN A 43 -28.64 11.44 -23.83
C GLN A 43 -29.91 10.62 -23.52
N ILE A 44 -30.40 9.80 -24.48
CA ILE A 44 -31.56 8.88 -24.37
C ILE A 44 -31.16 7.46 -24.87
N TYR A 45 -31.62 6.39 -24.21
CA TYR A 45 -31.46 4.97 -24.63
C TYR A 45 -32.83 4.29 -24.84
N SER A 46 -33.01 3.48 -25.90
CA SER A 46 -34.22 2.65 -26.13
C SER A 46 -33.89 1.29 -26.76
N LYS A 47 -34.64 0.23 -26.40
CA LYS A 47 -34.51 -1.18 -26.83
C LYS A 47 -35.63 -1.59 -27.83
N ARG A 48 -35.32 -1.79 -29.13
CA ARG A 48 -36.02 -2.65 -30.15
C ARG A 48 -35.38 -2.51 -31.55
N ASP A 49 -35.36 -3.59 -32.36
CA ASP A 49 -34.98 -3.65 -33.80
C ASP A 49 -36.21 -4.08 -34.68
N PRO A 50 -36.19 -4.08 -36.06
CA PRO A 50 -36.36 -2.94 -37.01
C PRO A 50 -37.51 -3.16 -38.06
N GLU A 51 -38.18 -2.16 -38.66
CA GLU A 51 -38.02 -1.58 -40.04
C GLU A 51 -39.39 -0.95 -40.49
N PRO A 52 -39.52 -0.16 -41.59
CA PRO A 52 -38.55 0.70 -42.28
C PRO A 52 -39.03 2.19 -42.40
N GLU A 53 -38.07 3.11 -42.29
CA GLU A 53 -37.89 4.45 -42.92
C GLU A 53 -39.11 5.20 -43.55
N PRO A 54 -39.16 6.56 -43.42
CA PRO A 54 -37.99 7.42 -43.66
C PRO A 54 -37.57 8.40 -42.54
N VAL A 55 -36.24 8.43 -42.36
CA VAL A 55 -35.32 9.47 -41.83
C VAL A 55 -35.75 10.34 -40.63
N PRO A 56 -35.12 10.17 -39.46
CA PRO A 56 -35.07 11.19 -38.41
C PRO A 56 -33.74 11.96 -38.35
N GLN A 57 -33.80 13.30 -38.30
CA GLN A 57 -32.67 14.18 -37.99
C GLN A 57 -32.47 14.34 -36.48
N ASN A 58 -31.26 14.10 -35.95
CA ASN A 58 -30.92 14.32 -34.53
C ASN A 58 -29.65 15.19 -34.37
N ARG A 59 -29.69 16.15 -33.43
CA ARG A 59 -28.63 17.12 -33.10
C ARG A 59 -28.02 16.82 -31.71
N GLY A 60 -27.17 15.78 -31.61
CA GLY A 60 -26.22 15.67 -30.49
C GLY A 60 -25.97 14.31 -29.80
N GLY A 61 -26.25 13.15 -30.42
CA GLY A 61 -25.96 11.82 -29.83
C GLY A 61 -24.87 11.01 -30.58
N GLN A 62 -24.26 10.02 -29.90
CA GLN A 62 -23.31 9.03 -30.48
C GLN A 62 -24.05 7.81 -31.06
N ILE A 63 -23.55 7.22 -32.16
CA ILE A 63 -24.14 6.04 -32.84
C ILE A 63 -23.12 4.89 -32.84
N TYR A 64 -23.53 3.68 -32.42
CA TYR A 64 -22.78 2.42 -32.58
C TYR A 64 -23.67 1.35 -33.24
N SER A 65 -23.25 0.75 -34.36
CA SER A 65 -23.91 -0.42 -34.98
C SER A 65 -22.91 -1.55 -35.23
N LYS A 66 -23.37 -2.80 -35.13
CA LYS A 66 -22.57 -4.03 -35.36
C LYS A 66 -22.76 -4.67 -36.76
N ARG A 67 -23.50 -4.05 -37.69
CA ARG A 67 -23.50 -4.32 -39.15
C ARG A 67 -24.00 -3.09 -39.92
N ASP A 68 -23.42 -2.83 -41.08
CA ASP A 68 -23.58 -1.56 -41.83
C ASP A 68 -24.91 -1.48 -42.59
N PRO A 69 -25.77 -0.46 -42.34
CA PRO A 69 -26.89 -0.15 -43.23
C PRO A 69 -26.45 0.85 -44.32
N GLU A 70 -26.87 0.61 -45.56
CA GLU A 70 -26.88 1.62 -46.63
C GLU A 70 -28.17 2.45 -46.56
N PRO A 71 -28.14 3.78 -46.80
CA PRO A 71 -26.97 4.61 -47.18
C PRO A 71 -26.32 5.39 -45.99
N ASP A 72 -25.11 5.92 -46.22
CA ASP A 72 -24.17 6.49 -45.24
C ASP A 72 -24.73 7.56 -44.24
N PRO A 73 -24.35 7.54 -42.95
CA PRO A 73 -24.87 8.46 -41.92
C PRO A 73 -24.17 9.85 -41.86
N GLN A 74 -24.94 10.92 -41.58
CA GLN A 74 -24.45 12.31 -41.38
C GLN A 74 -24.63 12.81 -39.93
N SER A 75 -23.64 13.52 -39.36
CA SER A 75 -23.71 14.08 -37.99
C SER A 75 -23.26 15.56 -37.92
N ARG A 76 -23.94 16.38 -37.10
CA ARG A 76 -23.53 17.74 -36.71
C ARG A 76 -23.25 17.79 -35.20
N GLY A 77 -22.07 17.31 -34.80
CA GLY A 77 -21.54 17.49 -33.44
C GLY A 77 -21.06 16.23 -32.70
N GLY A 78 -21.20 15.03 -33.27
CA GLY A 78 -20.70 13.78 -32.69
C GLY A 78 -19.33 13.31 -33.24
N GLN A 79 -18.68 12.37 -32.53
CA GLN A 79 -17.48 11.65 -32.99
C GLN A 79 -17.88 10.53 -33.96
N ILE A 80 -17.08 10.30 -35.02
CA ILE A 80 -17.32 9.26 -36.04
C ILE A 80 -16.10 8.31 -36.10
N TYR A 81 -16.33 7.00 -36.05
CA TYR A 81 -15.33 5.96 -36.28
C TYR A 81 -15.73 5.14 -37.52
N SER A 82 -14.92 5.11 -38.58
CA SER A 82 -15.14 4.31 -39.81
C SER A 82 -13.92 3.44 -40.15
N LYS A 83 -14.13 2.29 -40.79
CA LYS A 83 -13.09 1.36 -41.25
C LYS A 83 -12.95 1.24 -42.79
N ARG A 84 -13.59 2.10 -43.60
CA ARG A 84 -13.34 2.21 -45.05
C ARG A 84 -13.24 3.66 -45.55
N ASP A 85 -12.44 3.85 -46.61
CA ASP A 85 -12.46 4.99 -47.52
C ASP A 85 -13.69 4.94 -48.45
N PRO A 86 -14.24 6.09 -48.90
CA PRO A 86 -13.80 7.48 -48.66
C PRO A 86 -14.57 8.18 -47.52
N GLY A 87 -13.91 9.11 -46.84
CA GLY A 87 -14.26 9.58 -45.48
C GLY A 87 -15.51 10.48 -45.31
N PRO A 88 -16.10 10.51 -44.09
CA PRO A 88 -17.28 11.32 -43.77
C PRO A 88 -16.94 12.80 -43.48
N GLN A 89 -17.80 13.74 -43.92
CA GLN A 89 -17.68 15.18 -43.64
C GLN A 89 -18.21 15.53 -42.24
N ASN A 90 -17.39 16.19 -41.40
CA ASN A 90 -17.79 16.66 -40.07
C ASN A 90 -17.62 18.18 -39.91
N ARG A 91 -18.57 18.85 -39.25
CA ARG A 91 -18.46 20.24 -38.81
C ARG A 91 -18.48 20.29 -37.27
N GLY A 92 -17.30 20.41 -36.66
CA GLY A 92 -17.14 20.75 -35.24
C GLY A 92 -16.69 19.64 -34.28
N GLY A 93 -16.31 18.44 -34.75
CA GLY A 93 -15.81 17.34 -33.91
C GLY A 93 -14.32 16.95 -34.15
N GLN A 94 -13.78 16.08 -33.29
CA GLN A 94 -12.41 15.50 -33.40
C GLN A 94 -12.35 14.35 -34.43
N ILE A 95 -11.22 14.20 -35.13
CA ILE A 95 -10.98 13.14 -36.14
C ILE A 95 -9.78 12.29 -35.71
N TYR A 96 -9.91 10.96 -35.69
CA TYR A 96 -8.82 10.00 -35.52
C TYR A 96 -8.79 9.05 -36.72
N SER A 97 -7.72 9.06 -37.53
CA SER A 97 -7.50 8.10 -38.63
C SER A 97 -6.20 7.31 -38.41
N LYS A 98 -6.18 6.04 -38.81
CA LYS A 98 -4.99 5.16 -38.78
C LYS A 98 -4.29 4.97 -40.14
N ARG A 99 -4.76 5.61 -41.23
CA ARG A 99 -4.06 5.74 -42.54
C ARG A 99 -4.47 7.05 -43.24
N ASP A 100 -3.60 7.56 -44.11
CA ASP A 100 -3.78 8.85 -44.81
C ASP A 100 -4.95 8.80 -45.81
N PRO A 101 -5.98 9.67 -45.70
CA PRO A 101 -6.94 9.86 -46.77
C PRO A 101 -6.44 10.94 -47.75
N GLU A 102 -6.38 10.60 -49.05
CA GLU A 102 -6.34 11.61 -50.12
C GLU A 102 -7.78 11.93 -50.58
N PRO A 103 -8.18 13.20 -50.73
CA PRO A 103 -7.41 14.45 -50.52
C PRO A 103 -7.64 15.11 -49.13
N GLU A 104 -6.74 16.03 -48.77
CA GLU A 104 -6.56 16.67 -47.45
C GLU A 104 -7.85 17.21 -46.76
N PRO A 105 -8.07 16.93 -45.46
CA PRO A 105 -9.25 17.40 -44.72
C PRO A 105 -9.12 18.85 -44.21
N GLN A 106 -10.14 19.68 -44.47
CA GLN A 106 -10.26 21.05 -43.93
C GLN A 106 -11.07 21.07 -42.62
N ASN A 107 -10.46 21.53 -41.51
CA ASN A 107 -11.13 21.66 -40.21
C ASN A 107 -11.34 23.14 -39.83
N ARG A 108 -12.49 23.47 -39.23
CA ARG A 108 -12.78 24.78 -38.62
C ARG A 108 -13.17 24.57 -37.15
N GLY A 109 -12.26 24.88 -36.23
CA GLY A 109 -12.53 25.00 -34.79
C GLY A 109 -12.19 23.80 -33.90
N GLY A 110 -11.54 22.75 -34.41
CA GLY A 110 -11.10 21.56 -33.61
C GLY A 110 -9.58 21.45 -33.39
N GLN A 111 -9.18 20.56 -32.46
CA GLN A 111 -7.77 20.21 -32.16
C GLN A 111 -7.20 19.19 -33.17
N ILE A 112 -5.90 19.26 -33.48
CA ILE A 112 -5.18 18.35 -34.40
C ILE A 112 -3.96 17.75 -33.67
N TYR A 113 -3.75 16.44 -33.78
CA TYR A 113 -2.54 15.73 -33.33
C TYR A 113 -1.90 15.02 -34.54
N SER A 114 -0.67 15.37 -34.92
CA SER A 114 0.09 14.68 -35.99
C SER A 114 1.46 14.21 -35.48
N LYS A 115 2.01 13.15 -36.09
CA LYS A 115 3.33 12.57 -35.75
C LYS A 115 4.38 12.59 -36.89
N ARG A 116 4.13 13.19 -38.08
CA ARG A 116 5.15 13.44 -39.14
C ARG A 116 4.80 14.64 -40.05
N ASP A 117 5.80 15.14 -40.79
CA ASP A 117 5.77 16.25 -41.76
C ASP A 117 5.05 15.94 -43.09
N PRO A 118 4.50 16.98 -43.79
CA PRO A 118 4.50 18.40 -43.41
C PRO A 118 3.33 18.81 -42.48
N GLU A 119 3.55 19.80 -41.60
CA GLU A 119 2.54 20.29 -40.63
C GLU A 119 1.28 20.93 -41.28
N PRO A 120 0.05 20.64 -40.79
CA PRO A 120 -1.19 21.20 -41.33
C PRO A 120 -1.51 22.63 -40.82
N GLN A 121 -2.12 23.46 -41.67
CA GLN A 121 -2.53 24.84 -41.34
C GLN A 121 -3.87 24.89 -40.58
N ASN A 122 -3.94 25.61 -39.45
CA ASN A 122 -5.17 25.76 -38.63
C ASN A 122 -5.58 27.23 -38.47
N ARG A 123 -6.89 27.50 -38.50
CA ARG A 123 -7.50 28.79 -38.12
C ARG A 123 -8.37 28.59 -36.88
N GLY A 124 -7.83 28.95 -35.71
CA GLY A 124 -8.59 29.12 -34.46
C GLY A 124 -8.54 27.98 -33.43
N GLY A 125 -7.61 27.01 -33.52
CA GLY A 125 -7.42 25.93 -32.54
C GLY A 125 -6.03 25.86 -31.90
N GLN A 126 -5.85 25.02 -30.87
CA GLN A 126 -4.59 24.80 -30.12
C GLN A 126 -3.65 23.79 -30.84
N ILE A 127 -2.32 23.94 -30.67
CA ILE A 127 -1.25 23.11 -31.29
C ILE A 127 -0.26 22.61 -30.19
N TYR A 128 0.17 21.34 -30.26
CA TYR A 128 1.17 20.72 -29.35
C TYR A 128 2.26 19.95 -30.13
N SER A 129 3.56 20.17 -29.87
CA SER A 129 4.70 19.51 -30.55
C SER A 129 5.86 19.11 -29.60
N LYS A 130 6.63 18.04 -29.89
CA LYS A 130 7.76 17.49 -29.07
C LYS A 130 8.94 16.93 -29.92
N ARG A 131 10.04 17.70 -30.15
CA ARG A 131 11.47 17.24 -30.34
C ARG A 131 12.49 18.40 -30.59
N SER A 132 13.80 18.16 -30.36
CA SER A 132 15.00 19.03 -30.59
C SER A 132 16.14 18.27 -31.33
N PRO A 133 17.24 18.88 -31.85
CA PRO A 133 17.49 20.26 -32.33
C PRO A 133 18.06 20.30 -33.78
N GLU A 134 17.55 21.17 -34.67
CA GLU A 134 18.23 21.90 -35.78
C GLU A 134 17.18 22.71 -36.58
N PRO A 135 17.55 23.77 -37.33
CA PRO A 135 16.73 25.00 -37.37
C PRO A 135 15.80 25.16 -38.60
N GLU A 136 14.75 25.96 -38.37
CA GLU A 136 13.82 26.66 -39.31
C GLU A 136 12.55 25.95 -39.84
N PRO A 137 11.45 26.69 -40.17
CA PRO A 137 11.11 28.10 -39.93
C PRO A 137 9.89 28.30 -38.96
N GLU A 138 9.60 29.55 -38.58
CA GLU A 138 8.66 29.95 -37.52
C GLU A 138 7.15 29.73 -37.83
N PRO A 139 6.34 29.21 -36.88
CA PRO A 139 4.89 29.09 -37.03
C PRO A 139 4.12 30.38 -36.67
N GLN A 140 3.16 30.79 -37.52
CA GLN A 140 2.29 31.97 -37.30
C GLN A 140 0.88 31.59 -36.84
N ASN A 141 0.42 32.13 -35.70
CA ASN A 141 -0.95 31.94 -35.19
C ASN A 141 -1.70 33.29 -35.08
N ARG A 142 -2.96 33.34 -35.51
CA ARG A 142 -3.86 34.49 -35.31
C ARG A 142 -5.01 34.09 -34.37
N GLY A 143 -4.82 34.30 -33.07
CA GLY A 143 -5.90 34.32 -32.08
C GLY A 143 -6.07 33.08 -31.18
N GLY A 144 -5.11 32.15 -31.12
CA GLY A 144 -5.12 31.00 -30.19
C GLY A 144 -4.00 31.02 -29.12
N GLN A 145 -4.12 30.17 -28.10
CA GLN A 145 -3.10 29.95 -27.05
C GLN A 145 -1.90 29.16 -27.58
N ILE A 146 -0.67 29.48 -27.12
CA ILE A 146 0.59 28.82 -27.53
C ILE A 146 1.28 28.25 -26.29
N TYR A 147 1.75 26.99 -26.38
CA TYR A 147 2.63 26.35 -25.39
C TYR A 147 3.94 25.95 -26.09
N SER A 148 5.08 26.57 -25.75
CA SER A 148 6.40 26.31 -26.37
C SER A 148 7.46 25.91 -25.34
N LYS A 149 8.49 25.16 -25.78
CA LYS A 149 9.71 24.83 -25.03
C LYS A 149 11.01 25.20 -25.81
N ARG A 150 10.96 26.11 -26.80
CA ARG A 150 12.10 26.56 -27.63
C ARG A 150 12.36 28.07 -27.50
N ASP A 151 13.60 28.48 -27.79
CA ASP A 151 14.02 29.83 -28.26
C ASP A 151 14.24 29.82 -29.79
N PRO A 152 14.03 30.95 -30.53
CA PRO A 152 13.56 32.25 -30.04
C PRO A 152 12.02 32.40 -30.03
N GLU A 153 11.50 33.35 -29.23
CA GLU A 153 10.06 33.53 -28.92
C GLU A 153 9.14 33.88 -30.12
N PRO A 154 7.92 33.31 -30.19
CA PRO A 154 6.96 33.59 -31.27
C PRO A 154 6.20 34.92 -31.09
N GLN A 155 6.01 35.67 -32.18
CA GLN A 155 5.21 36.90 -32.19
C GLN A 155 3.69 36.60 -32.15
N ASN A 156 3.01 37.00 -31.08
CA ASN A 156 1.56 36.87 -30.94
C ASN A 156 0.84 38.24 -31.01
N ARG A 157 -0.26 38.31 -31.76
CA ARG A 157 -1.17 39.48 -31.80
C ARG A 157 -2.53 39.11 -31.21
N GLY A 158 -2.57 38.87 -29.89
CA GLY A 158 -3.82 38.90 -29.11
C GLY A 158 -4.21 37.67 -28.27
N GLY A 159 -3.28 36.83 -27.78
CA GLY A 159 -3.57 35.70 -26.86
C GLY A 159 -2.58 35.56 -25.69
N GLN A 160 -2.90 34.70 -24.71
CA GLN A 160 -2.11 34.43 -23.47
C GLN A 160 -0.84 33.59 -23.73
N ILE A 161 0.23 33.81 -22.95
CA ILE A 161 1.54 33.14 -23.03
C ILE A 161 1.87 32.44 -21.68
N TYR A 162 2.37 31.21 -21.72
CA TYR A 162 2.86 30.45 -20.55
C TYR A 162 4.33 30.03 -20.77
N SER A 163 5.25 30.47 -19.89
CA SER A 163 6.70 30.17 -19.95
C SER A 163 7.20 29.49 -18.66
N LYS A 164 8.31 28.73 -18.75
CA LYS A 164 8.92 27.99 -17.62
C LYS A 164 10.28 28.54 -17.12
N ARG A 165 10.75 29.72 -17.57
CA ARG A 165 11.94 30.43 -17.04
C ARG A 165 11.79 31.96 -17.19
N ASP A 166 12.56 32.74 -16.42
CA ASP A 166 12.54 34.22 -16.44
C ASP A 166 12.89 34.81 -17.82
N PRO A 167 12.21 35.89 -18.24
CA PRO A 167 12.55 36.61 -19.46
C PRO A 167 13.66 37.63 -19.20
N GLU A 168 14.83 37.45 -19.82
CA GLU A 168 15.74 38.57 -20.10
C GLU A 168 16.10 38.61 -21.60
N PRO A 169 15.94 39.75 -22.31
CA PRO A 169 15.31 41.02 -21.90
C PRO A 169 13.90 41.26 -22.51
N GLU A 170 12.98 41.74 -21.65
CA GLU A 170 11.63 42.32 -21.83
C GLU A 170 10.77 42.01 -23.09
N PRO A 171 9.64 41.27 -22.96
CA PRO A 171 8.67 41.10 -24.04
C PRO A 171 7.72 42.31 -24.19
N GLN A 172 7.59 42.83 -25.41
CA GLN A 172 6.60 43.88 -25.72
C GLN A 172 5.19 43.30 -25.87
N ASN A 173 4.31 43.63 -24.93
CA ASN A 173 2.92 43.19 -24.91
C ASN A 173 1.96 44.35 -25.16
N ARG A 174 1.06 44.20 -26.15
CA ARG A 174 -0.06 45.13 -26.41
C ARG A 174 -1.41 44.46 -26.17
N GLY A 175 -1.64 43.96 -24.95
CA GLY A 175 -3.00 43.73 -24.42
C GLY A 175 -3.35 42.39 -23.75
N GLY A 176 -2.39 41.55 -23.30
CA GLY A 176 -2.67 40.30 -22.54
C GLY A 176 -1.91 40.16 -21.20
N GLN A 177 -2.21 39.15 -20.37
CA GLN A 177 -1.51 38.83 -19.10
C GLN A 177 -0.44 37.71 -19.28
N ILE A 178 0.63 37.73 -18.46
CA ILE A 178 1.78 36.79 -18.47
C ILE A 178 1.76 35.95 -17.18
N TYR A 179 2.02 34.64 -17.26
CA TYR A 179 2.19 33.74 -16.10
C TYR A 179 3.53 32.98 -16.18
N SER A 180 4.35 33.04 -15.12
CA SER A 180 5.64 32.33 -14.96
C SER A 180 5.56 31.28 -13.84
N SER A 181 6.33 30.19 -13.93
CA SER A 181 6.36 29.10 -12.94
C SER A 181 7.72 28.97 -12.23
N MET A 182 7.97 29.81 -11.23
CA MET A 182 8.78 29.50 -10.03
C MET A 182 8.30 30.36 -8.85
N MET A 183 8.42 29.81 -7.63
CA MET A 183 8.25 30.52 -6.36
C MET A 183 9.36 31.59 -6.19
N PRO A 184 9.12 32.64 -5.38
CA PRO A 184 10.13 33.66 -5.08
C PRO A 184 11.38 33.07 -4.37
N GLU A 185 12.50 33.78 -4.56
CA GLU A 185 13.82 33.59 -3.93
C GLU A 185 13.76 33.36 -2.39
N PRO A 186 14.81 32.80 -1.77
CA PRO A 186 14.82 32.33 -0.37
C PRO A 186 14.90 33.47 0.67
N ALA A 187 13.96 34.40 0.59
CA ALA A 187 13.60 35.36 1.64
C ALA A 187 12.18 35.13 2.20
N ASP A 188 11.37 34.28 1.53
CA ASP A 188 9.96 34.02 1.91
C ASP A 188 9.73 32.71 2.72
N LEU A 189 10.81 32.04 3.15
CA LEU A 189 10.76 30.75 3.87
C LEU A 189 10.71 30.87 5.40
N LEU A 190 10.53 32.07 5.94
CA LEU A 190 10.49 32.34 7.38
C LEU A 190 9.07 32.50 7.95
N LEU A 191 8.03 32.16 7.18
CA LEU A 191 6.62 32.30 7.60
C LEU A 191 5.89 30.99 7.96
N SER A 192 6.59 29.84 7.99
CA SER A 192 5.98 28.52 8.25
C SER A 192 6.34 27.90 9.61
N LEU A 193 7.04 28.63 10.48
CA LEU A 193 7.48 28.14 11.80
C LEU A 193 6.80 28.83 13.00
N THR A 194 5.80 29.68 12.76
CA THR A 194 5.10 30.45 13.81
C THR A 194 3.72 29.91 14.19
N HIS A 195 3.37 28.68 13.79
CA HIS A 195 2.11 28.03 14.14
C HIS A 195 2.23 26.88 15.16
N LEU A 196 3.27 26.92 16.00
CA LEU A 196 3.39 26.08 17.20
C LEU A 196 3.89 26.95 18.35
N LEU A 197 2.98 27.55 19.12
CA LEU A 197 3.12 27.93 20.54
C LEU A 197 1.92 28.82 20.96
N GLN A 198 0.76 28.21 21.12
CA GLN A 198 -0.42 28.74 21.84
C GLN A 198 -1.15 27.51 22.40
N ASN A 199 -1.51 27.31 23.67
CA ASN A 199 -1.59 28.11 24.90
C ASN A 199 -1.60 27.11 26.09
N THR A 200 -1.03 27.44 27.25
CA THR A 200 -1.74 27.33 28.55
C THR A 200 -0.97 28.02 29.67
N VAL A 201 -1.54 29.03 30.33
CA VAL A 201 -1.31 29.28 31.77
C VAL A 201 -2.60 29.74 32.41
N LYS A 202 -3.08 28.98 33.40
CA LYS A 202 -4.15 29.33 34.33
C LYS A 202 -3.60 30.26 35.42
N LYS A 203 -4.48 31.16 35.85
CA LYS A 203 -4.31 32.19 36.86
C LYS A 203 -4.25 31.58 38.27
N GLU A 204 -3.19 31.83 39.03
CA GLU A 204 -3.22 31.85 40.49
C GLU A 204 -2.27 32.94 41.00
N VAL A 205 -2.78 33.77 41.90
CA VAL A 205 -2.07 34.88 42.54
C VAL A 205 -1.88 34.48 44.00
N THR A 206 -0.64 34.40 44.48
CA THR A 206 -0.26 34.84 45.83
C THR A 206 1.23 35.17 45.90
N GLY A 207 1.51 36.44 46.21
CA GLY A 207 2.68 36.88 47.00
C GLY A 207 4.07 36.89 46.36
N GLU A 208 4.47 38.08 45.88
CA GLU A 208 5.86 38.57 45.72
C GLU A 208 6.71 37.96 44.59
N THR A 209 6.63 38.57 43.40
CA THR A 209 7.62 38.41 42.31
C THR A 209 7.72 39.70 41.49
N LEU A 210 8.95 40.04 41.07
CA LEU A 210 9.21 41.05 40.04
C LEU A 210 9.11 40.34 38.68
N GLU A 211 8.06 40.65 37.94
CA GLU A 211 7.73 40.06 36.63
C GLU A 211 8.44 40.85 35.51
N VAL A 212 9.39 40.21 34.80
CA VAL A 212 9.91 40.75 33.53
C VAL A 212 9.00 40.24 32.41
N ARG A 213 8.18 41.14 31.86
CA ARG A 213 7.29 40.88 30.72
C ARG A 213 8.05 41.07 29.41
N PHE A 214 8.06 40.07 28.54
CA PHE A 214 8.44 40.24 27.15
C PHE A 214 7.18 40.43 26.29
N THR A 215 7.07 41.61 25.67
CA THR A 215 6.05 41.92 24.67
C THR A 215 6.32 41.16 23.38
N ALA A 216 5.38 40.28 23.01
CA ALA A 216 5.35 39.57 21.73
C ALA A 216 5.09 40.52 20.54
N GLY A 217 5.68 40.21 19.37
CA GLY A 217 5.11 40.63 18.07
C GLY A 217 6.01 41.39 17.08
N LEU A 218 7.33 41.16 17.05
CA LEU A 218 8.23 41.73 16.01
C LEU A 218 9.04 40.61 15.33
N LEU A 219 9.23 40.74 14.01
CA LEU A 219 9.98 39.82 13.13
C LEU A 219 11.31 40.47 12.70
N TYR A 220 12.34 39.66 12.44
CA TYR A 220 13.64 40.10 11.90
C TYR A 220 13.85 39.58 10.48
N ASP A 221 14.47 40.39 9.62
CA ASP A 221 15.00 39.93 8.33
C ASP A 221 16.52 39.66 8.39
N GLU A 222 17.07 39.19 7.27
CA GLU A 222 18.50 38.90 7.10
C GLU A 222 19.43 40.12 7.28
N ASN A 223 18.87 41.34 7.20
CA ASN A 223 19.57 42.61 7.41
C ASN A 223 19.41 43.17 8.84
N ARG A 224 18.81 42.39 9.76
CA ARG A 224 18.52 42.74 11.16
C ARG A 224 17.55 43.89 11.34
N GLU A 225 16.62 44.04 10.42
CA GLU A 225 15.57 45.05 10.47
C GLU A 225 14.30 44.54 11.16
N LEU A 226 13.62 45.38 11.95
CA LEU A 226 12.42 45.02 12.71
C LEU A 226 11.16 45.22 11.88
N TYR A 227 10.27 44.23 11.89
CA TYR A 227 8.98 44.27 11.22
C TYR A 227 7.82 43.91 12.16
N ARG A 228 6.67 44.58 12.00
CA ARG A 228 5.41 44.26 12.72
C ARG A 228 4.47 43.43 11.83
N PRO A 229 3.91 42.32 12.33
CA PRO A 229 2.92 41.54 11.58
C PRO A 229 1.59 42.31 11.39
N THR A 230 1.03 42.29 10.18
CA THR A 230 -0.33 42.78 9.88
C THR A 230 -1.09 41.72 9.07
N ALA A 231 -2.42 41.67 9.19
CA ALA A 231 -3.27 40.69 8.50
C ALA A 231 -3.98 41.31 7.27
N PRO A 232 -4.09 40.58 6.13
CA PRO A 232 -3.10 39.73 5.50
C PRO A 232 -2.38 40.48 4.36
N GLY A 233 -1.04 40.48 4.38
CA GLY A 233 -0.27 40.54 3.12
C GLY A 233 0.97 41.43 2.99
N ARG A 234 1.54 42.04 4.04
CA ARG A 234 2.93 42.59 4.07
C ARG A 234 3.30 43.07 5.49
N PRO A 235 4.40 42.60 6.10
CA PRO A 235 4.90 43.15 7.37
C PRO A 235 5.28 44.63 7.23
N GLU A 236 5.03 45.44 8.26
CA GLU A 236 5.38 46.88 8.26
C GLU A 236 6.76 47.07 8.89
N TYR A 237 7.67 47.76 8.19
CA TYR A 237 9.01 48.08 8.70
C TYR A 237 8.93 49.05 9.89
N VAL A 238 9.62 48.72 10.98
CA VAL A 238 9.56 49.43 12.27
C VAL A 238 10.91 50.07 12.63
N GLY A 239 12.01 49.74 11.94
CA GLY A 239 13.34 50.33 12.13
C GLY A 239 14.44 49.33 12.51
N THR A 240 15.62 49.84 12.84
CA THR A 240 16.75 49.03 13.34
C THR A 240 16.67 48.82 14.87
N PRO A 241 17.01 47.63 15.40
CA PRO A 241 16.94 47.33 16.82
C PRO A 241 17.87 48.20 17.67
N THR A 242 17.49 48.44 18.93
CA THR A 242 18.35 49.13 19.89
C THR A 242 19.52 48.22 20.31
N PRO A 243 20.66 48.79 20.75
CA PRO A 243 21.83 48.00 21.18
C PRO A 243 21.52 46.97 22.27
N GLU A 244 20.55 47.24 23.16
CA GLU A 244 20.14 46.27 24.19
C GLU A 244 19.42 45.05 23.61
N LEU A 245 18.65 45.21 22.52
CA LEU A 245 17.95 44.11 21.85
C LEU A 245 18.91 43.25 21.01
N ASP A 246 19.93 43.87 20.40
CA ASP A 246 20.97 43.15 19.63
C ASP A 246 21.90 42.34 20.56
N ALA A 247 22.10 42.78 21.80
CA ALA A 247 22.85 42.05 22.82
C ALA A 247 22.13 40.79 23.31
N ALA A 248 20.83 40.87 23.58
CA ALA A 248 20.02 39.73 24.03
C ALA A 248 19.95 38.58 22.98
N TRP A 249 20.11 38.92 21.70
CA TRP A 249 20.13 37.93 20.62
C TRP A 249 21.48 37.20 20.48
N LYS A 250 22.59 37.87 20.82
CA LYS A 250 23.93 37.23 20.82
C LYS A 250 24.07 36.16 21.91
N ASP A 251 23.33 36.29 23.02
CA ASP A 251 23.34 35.31 24.10
C ASP A 251 22.50 34.05 23.81
N LEU A 252 21.62 34.09 22.81
CA LEU A 252 20.78 32.95 22.39
C LEU A 252 21.43 32.06 21.32
N VAL A 253 22.52 32.51 20.68
CA VAL A 253 23.24 31.78 19.63
C VAL A 253 24.73 31.76 19.96
N GLY A 254 25.13 30.94 20.94
CA GLY A 254 26.52 30.81 21.36
C GLY A 254 26.84 29.47 22.01
N VAL A 255 27.08 28.43 21.21
CA VAL A 255 27.84 27.24 21.66
C VAL A 255 29.31 27.50 21.35
N ASN A 256 30.13 27.65 22.39
CA ASN A 256 31.58 27.82 22.28
C ASN A 256 32.27 26.47 22.02
N VAL A 257 33.08 26.43 20.96
CA VAL A 257 34.09 25.39 20.69
C VAL A 257 35.36 25.76 21.47
N PHE A 258 35.83 24.88 22.37
CA PHE A 258 37.13 25.04 23.00
C PHE A 258 38.23 24.42 22.12
N VAL A 259 39.20 25.24 21.71
CA VAL A 259 40.49 24.83 21.15
C VAL A 259 41.55 25.14 22.20
N THR A 260 42.22 24.12 22.73
CA THR A 260 43.37 24.29 23.64
C THR A 260 44.67 24.05 22.87
N LYS A 261 45.64 24.96 23.01
CA LYS A 261 47.02 24.78 22.55
C LYS A 261 48.01 25.15 23.66
N GLU A 262 48.79 24.14 24.01
CA GLU A 262 50.08 24.02 24.74
C GLU A 262 50.74 25.23 25.41
N GLU A 263 51.19 25.01 26.66
CA GLU A 263 52.55 25.36 27.15
C GLU A 263 52.96 24.40 28.31
N GLU A 264 54.18 23.83 28.20
CA GLU A 264 54.92 22.96 29.15
C GLU A 264 56.00 23.77 29.92
N PRO A 265 56.84 23.23 30.86
CA PRO A 265 56.81 21.98 31.63
C PRO A 265 57.17 22.13 33.14
N SER A 266 56.84 21.12 33.98
CA SER A 266 57.73 20.70 35.09
C SER A 266 57.41 19.31 35.67
N LEU A 267 58.29 18.36 35.37
CA LEU A 267 58.81 17.23 36.17
C LEU A 267 57.95 16.59 37.29
N GLY A 268 57.64 15.30 37.08
CA GLY A 268 58.01 14.25 38.04
C GLY A 268 56.89 13.37 38.58
N GLY A 269 56.84 12.10 38.13
CA GLY A 269 56.19 11.00 38.86
C GLY A 269 55.28 10.14 37.99
N GLY A 270 55.78 9.00 37.52
CA GLY A 270 54.98 8.04 36.77
C GLY A 270 53.99 7.28 37.67
N LEU A 271 52.77 7.08 37.15
CA LEU A 271 51.85 6.03 37.57
C LEU A 271 51.02 5.64 36.35
N TYR A 272 51.05 4.34 36.05
CA TYR A 272 50.24 3.69 35.01
C TYR A 272 48.75 3.91 35.30
N LEU A 273 48.00 4.40 34.32
CA LEU A 273 46.53 4.41 34.33
C LEU A 273 46.05 3.39 33.30
N GLU A 274 45.29 2.40 33.79
CA GLU A 274 44.42 1.57 32.96
C GLU A 274 43.40 2.46 32.24
N PRO A 275 42.88 2.08 31.06
CA PRO A 275 41.84 2.87 30.41
C PRO A 275 40.57 2.79 31.25
N ASP A 276 40.14 3.94 31.77
CA ASP A 276 38.83 4.12 32.38
C ASP A 276 37.76 3.61 31.41
N SER A 277 37.12 2.52 31.82
CA SER A 277 35.80 2.13 31.36
C SER A 277 34.82 3.16 31.89
N ASP A 278 34.59 4.23 31.14
CA ASP A 278 33.34 4.98 31.25
C ASP A 278 32.22 4.02 30.87
N LEU A 279 31.69 3.36 31.89
CA LEU A 279 30.44 2.62 31.88
C LEU A 279 29.36 3.56 31.33
N TYR A 280 28.98 3.36 30.07
CA TYR A 280 27.62 3.63 29.64
C TYR A 280 26.71 2.91 30.64
N MET A 281 26.14 3.63 31.60
CA MET A 281 24.99 3.12 32.34
C MET A 281 23.88 2.99 31.30
N ALA A 282 23.65 1.77 30.82
CA ALA A 282 22.50 1.48 29.98
C ALA A 282 21.26 2.03 30.69
N GLU A 283 20.60 3.03 30.08
CA GLU A 283 19.38 3.59 30.65
C GLU A 283 18.37 2.45 30.80
N GLN A 284 17.78 2.30 31.99
CA GLN A 284 16.76 1.28 32.15
C GLN A 284 15.52 1.67 31.34
N PRO A 285 14.94 0.75 30.54
CA PRO A 285 13.73 1.04 29.80
C PRO A 285 12.62 1.62 30.71
N PRO A 286 11.95 2.71 30.32
CA PRO A 286 10.91 3.35 31.13
C PRO A 286 9.64 2.48 31.27
N GLN A 287 9.53 1.45 30.43
CA GLN A 287 8.43 0.48 30.42
C GLN A 287 9.04 -0.92 30.43
N ALA A 288 8.59 -1.80 31.33
CA ALA A 288 9.00 -3.20 31.34
C ALA A 288 8.47 -3.94 30.09
N PRO A 289 9.20 -4.95 29.57
CA PRO A 289 8.70 -5.76 28.47
C PRO A 289 7.48 -6.60 28.91
N PRO A 290 6.59 -6.97 27.97
CA PRO A 290 5.42 -7.79 28.27
C PRO A 290 5.78 -9.14 28.90
N LEU A 291 4.86 -9.68 29.69
CA LEU A 291 5.00 -10.98 30.35
C LEU A 291 4.09 -12.03 29.72
N PHE A 292 4.64 -13.19 29.41
CA PHE A 292 3.98 -14.36 28.86
C PHE A 292 3.79 -15.44 29.94
N LYS A 293 2.91 -15.15 30.90
CA LYS A 293 2.66 -15.99 32.09
C LYS A 293 1.23 -16.51 32.21
N GLU A 294 0.46 -16.42 31.13
CA GLU A 294 -0.96 -16.76 31.17
C GLU A 294 -1.19 -18.27 31.24
N THR A 295 -2.29 -18.62 31.90
CA THR A 295 -2.85 -19.98 31.92
C THR A 295 -4.09 -20.00 31.04
N PRO A 296 -4.57 -21.18 30.60
CA PRO A 296 -5.80 -21.26 29.79
C PRO A 296 -7.00 -20.56 30.45
N SER A 297 -7.14 -20.65 31.78
CA SER A 297 -8.22 -19.97 32.51
C SER A 297 -8.02 -18.46 32.57
N SER A 298 -6.79 -17.99 32.87
CA SER A 298 -6.54 -16.55 32.99
C SER A 298 -6.71 -15.81 31.67
N ILE A 299 -6.40 -16.43 30.53
CA ILE A 299 -6.69 -15.86 29.20
C ILE A 299 -8.19 -15.54 29.10
N LEU A 300 -9.05 -16.52 29.37
CA LEU A 300 -10.49 -16.36 29.22
C LEU A 300 -11.08 -15.37 30.24
N ASP A 301 -10.60 -15.38 31.49
CA ASP A 301 -11.08 -14.48 32.53
C ASP A 301 -10.70 -13.03 32.23
N LYS A 302 -9.47 -12.78 31.78
CA LYS A 302 -9.03 -11.45 31.33
C LYS A 302 -9.81 -10.98 30.11
N THR A 303 -10.01 -11.83 29.11
CA THR A 303 -10.82 -11.49 27.94
C THR A 303 -12.23 -11.06 28.33
N LYS A 304 -12.90 -11.81 29.21
CA LYS A 304 -14.24 -11.43 29.71
C LYS A 304 -14.21 -10.11 30.46
N ALA A 305 -13.18 -9.87 31.28
CA ALA A 305 -13.03 -8.62 32.00
C ALA A 305 -12.85 -7.42 31.06
N LEU A 306 -12.02 -7.54 30.01
CA LEU A 306 -11.83 -6.49 28.99
C LEU A 306 -13.14 -6.16 28.26
N ILE A 307 -13.89 -7.19 27.87
CA ILE A 307 -15.21 -7.05 27.23
C ILE A 307 -16.17 -6.32 28.16
N GLU A 308 -16.28 -6.79 29.41
CA GLU A 308 -17.23 -6.24 30.38
C GLU A 308 -16.90 -4.80 30.77
N GLN A 309 -15.62 -4.45 30.95
CA GLN A 309 -15.20 -3.08 31.19
C GLN A 309 -15.54 -2.15 30.02
N THR A 310 -15.41 -2.64 28.78
CA THR A 310 -15.73 -1.85 27.58
C THR A 310 -17.24 -1.66 27.45
N ARG A 311 -18.03 -2.73 27.66
CA ARG A 311 -19.49 -2.66 27.68
C ARG A 311 -19.99 -1.68 28.74
N ASN A 312 -19.46 -1.74 29.95
CA ASN A 312 -19.83 -0.81 31.02
C ASN A 312 -19.52 0.65 30.68
N LEU A 313 -18.39 0.93 30.02
CA LEU A 313 -18.07 2.28 29.54
C LEU A 313 -19.06 2.74 28.46
N GLN A 314 -19.35 1.88 27.48
CA GLN A 314 -20.33 2.15 26.43
C GLN A 314 -21.70 2.49 27.03
N ASP A 315 -22.18 1.66 27.96
CA ASP A 315 -23.45 1.87 28.65
C ASP A 315 -23.44 3.13 29.51
N GLN A 316 -22.33 3.44 30.16
CA GLN A 316 -22.18 4.69 30.90
C GLN A 316 -22.32 5.90 29.96
N ILE A 317 -21.65 5.90 28.82
CA ILE A 317 -21.73 7.00 27.83
C ILE A 317 -23.17 7.16 27.35
N THR A 318 -23.84 6.09 26.93
CA THR A 318 -25.21 6.15 26.40
C THR A 318 -26.25 6.53 27.44
N ASN A 319 -26.00 6.25 28.73
CA ASN A 319 -26.90 6.64 29.82
C ASN A 319 -26.68 8.08 30.33
N THR A 320 -25.50 8.67 30.08
CA THR A 320 -25.12 9.97 30.68
C THR A 320 -24.99 11.10 29.66
N VAL A 321 -24.74 10.80 28.40
CA VAL A 321 -24.59 11.79 27.32
C VAL A 321 -25.85 11.78 26.46
N ARG A 322 -26.47 12.94 26.28
CA ARG A 322 -27.56 13.13 25.31
C ARG A 322 -26.99 13.60 23.96
N PRO A 323 -27.64 13.31 22.81
CA PRO A 323 -27.14 13.73 21.51
C PRO A 323 -26.81 15.23 21.40
N GLU A 324 -27.62 16.11 22.00
CA GLU A 324 -27.37 17.56 22.02
C GLU A 324 -26.13 17.99 22.84
N GLU A 325 -25.66 17.13 23.74
CA GLU A 325 -24.50 17.33 24.62
C GLU A 325 -23.28 16.51 24.20
N ALA A 326 -23.41 15.65 23.18
CA ALA A 326 -22.33 14.81 22.69
C ALA A 326 -21.21 15.68 22.11
N THR A 327 -19.97 15.40 22.50
CA THR A 327 -18.74 16.04 22.00
C THR A 327 -17.69 14.97 21.76
N PHE A 328 -16.61 15.28 21.04
CA PHE A 328 -15.52 14.32 20.88
C PHE A 328 -14.98 13.87 22.25
N ALA A 329 -14.81 14.82 23.18
CA ALA A 329 -14.21 14.58 24.49
C ALA A 329 -15.03 13.69 25.42
N ASN A 330 -16.38 13.75 25.38
CA ASN A 330 -17.24 12.96 26.27
C ASN A 330 -17.82 11.69 25.62
N THR A 331 -17.65 11.52 24.30
CA THR A 331 -18.24 10.40 23.55
C THR A 331 -17.17 9.54 22.88
N VAL A 332 -16.36 10.10 21.98
CA VAL A 332 -15.43 9.33 21.14
C VAL A 332 -14.09 9.09 21.84
N LEU A 333 -13.54 10.12 22.48
CA LEU A 333 -12.25 10.04 23.17
C LEU A 333 -12.22 8.97 24.27
N PRO A 334 -13.25 8.81 25.14
CA PRO A 334 -13.22 7.76 26.16
C PRO A 334 -13.22 6.35 25.55
N LEU A 335 -13.93 6.13 24.44
CA LEU A 335 -13.92 4.85 23.72
C LEU A 335 -12.52 4.54 23.18
N ALA A 336 -11.88 5.52 22.55
CA ALA A 336 -10.54 5.40 21.99
C ALA A 336 -9.48 5.14 23.07
N GLN A 337 -9.57 5.84 24.21
CA GLN A 337 -8.70 5.61 25.36
C GLN A 337 -8.89 4.21 25.95
N LYS A 338 -10.13 3.70 25.98
CA LYS A 338 -10.38 2.34 26.43
C LYS A 338 -9.85 1.30 25.45
N GLU A 339 -9.93 1.56 24.15
CA GLU A 339 -9.31 0.75 23.10
C GLU A 339 -7.77 0.73 23.25
N ASN A 340 -7.14 1.87 23.52
CA ASN A 340 -5.71 1.97 23.83
C ASN A 340 -5.33 1.02 24.99
N GLU A 341 -6.02 1.15 26.12
CA GLU A 341 -5.78 0.33 27.32
C GLU A 341 -5.98 -1.16 27.07
N ASN A 342 -7.07 -1.52 26.40
CA ASN A 342 -7.40 -2.92 26.16
C ASN A 342 -6.44 -3.58 25.16
N ALA A 343 -5.96 -2.85 24.16
CA ALA A 343 -5.09 -3.41 23.12
C ALA A 343 -3.78 -3.98 23.69
N VAL A 344 -3.25 -3.36 24.74
CA VAL A 344 -2.02 -3.79 25.45
C VAL A 344 -2.12 -5.23 25.96
N GLU A 345 -3.27 -5.64 26.48
CA GLU A 345 -3.48 -7.02 26.93
C GLU A 345 -4.09 -7.91 25.85
N ALA A 346 -5.09 -7.40 25.11
CA ALA A 346 -5.83 -8.18 24.12
C ALA A 346 -4.91 -8.77 23.05
N HIS A 347 -3.92 -8.01 22.55
CA HIS A 347 -2.98 -8.51 21.54
C HIS A 347 -2.17 -9.71 22.07
N ILE A 348 -1.67 -9.64 23.32
CA ILE A 348 -0.94 -10.74 23.96
C ILE A 348 -1.85 -11.97 24.14
N LEU A 349 -3.09 -11.76 24.60
CA LEU A 349 -4.05 -12.85 24.80
C LEU A 349 -4.35 -13.61 23.50
N ARG A 350 -4.36 -12.92 22.36
CA ARG A 350 -4.53 -13.51 21.02
C ARG A 350 -3.23 -14.16 20.50
N PHE A 351 -2.08 -13.58 20.82
CA PHE A 351 -0.80 -14.05 20.28
C PHE A 351 -0.44 -15.49 20.69
N TYR A 352 -0.93 -15.98 21.83
CA TYR A 352 -0.67 -17.35 22.27
C TYR A 352 -1.10 -18.41 21.26
N SER A 353 -2.17 -18.18 20.47
CA SER A 353 -2.62 -19.10 19.43
C SER A 353 -1.55 -19.34 18.35
N ALA A 354 -0.70 -18.34 18.10
CA ALA A 354 0.34 -18.37 17.09
C ALA A 354 1.66 -18.99 17.56
N VAL A 355 1.99 -18.99 18.87
CA VAL A 355 3.37 -19.32 19.31
C VAL A 355 3.49 -20.30 20.47
N SER A 356 2.42 -20.53 21.24
CA SER A 356 2.48 -21.39 22.42
C SER A 356 2.76 -22.83 22.04
N THR A 357 3.63 -23.52 22.79
CA THR A 357 3.83 -24.97 22.66
C THR A 357 2.71 -25.76 23.35
N ASP A 358 2.04 -25.19 24.36
CA ASP A 358 0.87 -25.79 25.02
C ASP A 358 -0.39 -25.61 24.17
N ASN A 359 -0.99 -26.74 23.75
CA ASN A 359 -2.21 -26.77 22.95
C ASN A 359 -3.43 -26.20 23.69
N LYS A 360 -3.54 -26.41 25.01
CA LYS A 360 -4.66 -25.89 25.80
C LYS A 360 -4.62 -24.36 25.88
N LEU A 361 -3.42 -23.79 25.90
CA LEU A 361 -3.23 -22.35 25.90
C LEU A 361 -3.57 -21.76 24.52
N ARG A 362 -3.17 -22.43 23.42
CA ARG A 362 -3.61 -22.06 22.06
C ARG A 362 -5.12 -22.12 21.93
N ASP A 363 -5.77 -23.19 22.38
CA ASP A 363 -7.22 -23.33 22.32
C ASP A 363 -7.95 -22.25 23.13
N ALA A 364 -7.41 -21.85 24.28
CA ALA A 364 -7.93 -20.75 25.09
C ALA A 364 -7.77 -19.39 24.38
N SER A 365 -6.61 -19.16 23.74
CA SER A 365 -6.35 -17.98 22.90
C SER A 365 -7.34 -17.86 21.74
N ILE A 366 -7.57 -18.95 21.01
CA ILE A 366 -8.56 -19.01 19.91
C ILE A 366 -9.97 -18.72 20.44
N LYS A 367 -10.33 -19.23 21.62
CA LYS A 367 -11.62 -18.90 22.26
C LYS A 367 -11.69 -17.43 22.67
N ALA A 368 -10.59 -16.85 23.16
CA ALA A 368 -10.51 -15.43 23.50
C ALA A 368 -10.66 -14.53 22.26
N GLU A 369 -10.00 -14.87 21.15
CA GLU A 369 -10.19 -14.22 19.83
C GLU A 369 -11.66 -14.20 19.45
N ASN A 370 -12.32 -15.38 19.45
CA ASN A 370 -13.73 -15.51 19.13
C ASN A 370 -14.66 -14.67 20.03
N LEU A 371 -14.35 -14.58 21.33
CA LEU A 371 -15.12 -13.75 22.28
C LEU A 371 -14.94 -12.26 21.99
N LEU A 372 -13.71 -11.81 21.76
CA LEU A 372 -13.41 -10.42 21.43
C LEU A 372 -14.03 -10.01 20.09
N ASP A 373 -13.97 -10.87 19.08
CA ASP A 373 -14.55 -10.60 17.77
C ASP A 373 -16.09 -10.57 17.83
N SER A 374 -16.70 -11.48 18.61
CA SER A 374 -18.15 -11.44 18.87
C SER A 374 -18.56 -10.14 19.56
N PHE A 375 -17.79 -9.70 20.55
CA PHE A 375 -18.05 -8.43 21.23
C PHE A 375 -17.83 -7.22 20.31
N SER A 376 -16.82 -7.26 19.44
CA SER A 376 -16.60 -6.19 18.45
C SER A 376 -17.80 -6.04 17.52
N VAL A 377 -18.43 -7.14 17.10
CA VAL A 377 -19.68 -7.11 16.30
C VAL A 377 -20.86 -6.58 17.12
N GLU A 378 -21.00 -6.99 18.39
CA GLU A 378 -22.02 -6.43 19.30
C GLU A 378 -21.88 -4.91 19.42
N ALA A 379 -20.67 -4.43 19.76
CA ALA A 379 -20.36 -3.02 19.93
C ALA A 379 -20.57 -2.20 18.65
N SER A 380 -20.21 -2.74 17.49
CA SER A 380 -20.35 -2.04 16.21
C SER A 380 -21.79 -1.91 15.72
N MET A 381 -22.74 -2.60 16.37
CA MET A 381 -24.17 -2.57 16.07
C MET A 381 -24.99 -1.75 17.08
N ARG A 382 -24.34 -1.05 18.01
CA ARG A 382 -24.95 -0.19 19.03
C ARG A 382 -25.50 1.10 18.40
N GLU A 383 -26.81 1.09 18.10
CA GLU A 383 -27.54 2.24 17.53
C GLU A 383 -27.49 3.47 18.46
N ASP A 384 -27.60 3.26 19.77
CA ASP A 384 -27.49 4.31 20.79
C ASP A 384 -26.12 5.02 20.78
N LEU A 385 -25.01 4.28 20.67
CA LEU A 385 -23.68 4.88 20.50
C LEU A 385 -23.55 5.60 19.16
N TYR A 386 -24.05 4.99 18.07
CA TYR A 386 -24.02 5.62 16.75
C TYR A 386 -24.72 6.99 16.75
N LEU A 387 -25.89 7.11 17.39
CA LEU A 387 -26.61 8.39 17.47
C LEU A 387 -25.78 9.47 18.18
N LEU A 388 -24.98 9.11 19.19
CA LEU A 388 -24.07 10.05 19.84
C LEU A 388 -22.91 10.43 18.93
N VAL A 389 -22.25 9.45 18.29
CA VAL A 389 -21.14 9.70 17.36
C VAL A 389 -21.59 10.55 16.17
N ASP A 390 -22.76 10.27 15.61
CA ASP A 390 -23.37 11.06 14.53
C ASP A 390 -23.68 12.50 14.98
N ALA A 391 -24.11 12.70 16.23
CA ALA A 391 -24.27 14.04 16.80
C ALA A 391 -22.93 14.77 16.94
N VAL A 392 -21.85 14.09 17.34
CA VAL A 392 -20.50 14.67 17.38
C VAL A 392 -20.05 15.11 15.98
N VAL A 393 -20.25 14.29 14.95
CA VAL A 393 -19.92 14.65 13.56
C VAL A 393 -20.65 15.92 13.12
N ARG A 394 -21.95 16.03 13.42
CA ARG A 394 -22.78 17.20 13.04
C ARG A 394 -22.40 18.50 13.77
N ARG A 395 -21.65 18.42 14.86
CA ARG A 395 -21.19 19.61 15.60
C ARG A 395 -20.01 20.32 14.94
N GLU A 396 -19.29 19.64 14.06
CA GLU A 396 -18.13 20.19 13.34
C GLU A 396 -17.08 20.79 14.31
N GLU A 397 -16.80 20.10 15.42
CA GLU A 397 -15.79 20.52 16.40
C GLU A 397 -14.38 20.57 15.76
N TYR A 398 -13.57 21.55 16.14
CA TYR A 398 -12.17 21.61 15.71
C TYR A 398 -11.37 20.52 16.43
N LEU A 399 -10.81 19.59 15.66
CA LEU A 399 -9.99 18.47 16.12
C LEU A 399 -8.64 18.50 15.40
N ASP A 400 -7.59 17.98 16.06
CA ASP A 400 -6.33 17.71 15.39
C ASP A 400 -6.53 16.63 14.30
N THR A 401 -5.54 16.49 13.41
CA THR A 401 -5.62 15.59 12.26
C THR A 401 -5.97 14.15 12.63
N GLU A 402 -5.36 13.62 13.69
CA GLU A 402 -5.55 12.22 14.09
C GLU A 402 -6.93 12.02 14.75
N SER A 403 -7.33 12.94 15.64
CA SER A 403 -8.68 12.93 16.26
C SER A 403 -9.81 13.07 15.24
N ALA A 404 -9.63 13.94 14.24
CA ALA A 404 -10.58 14.10 13.14
C ALA A 404 -10.70 12.82 12.30
N LEU A 405 -9.56 12.18 11.99
CA LEU A 405 -9.54 10.91 11.27
C LEU A 405 -10.19 9.78 12.07
N LEU A 406 -9.96 9.74 13.39
CA LEU A 406 -10.62 8.80 14.30
C LEU A 406 -12.14 8.96 14.26
N LEU A 407 -12.65 10.19 14.43
CA LEU A 407 -14.09 10.48 14.38
C LEU A 407 -14.69 10.05 13.03
N LYS A 408 -14.01 10.39 11.93
CA LYS A 408 -14.42 10.01 10.56
C LYS A 408 -14.49 8.49 10.39
N LYS A 409 -13.46 7.75 10.82
CA LYS A 409 -13.41 6.28 10.71
C LYS A 409 -14.42 5.60 11.63
N GLU A 410 -14.59 6.10 12.85
CA GLU A 410 -15.59 5.60 13.81
C GLU A 410 -17.02 5.76 13.25
N HIS A 411 -17.40 6.97 12.81
CA HIS A 411 -18.71 7.24 12.22
C HIS A 411 -18.98 6.37 10.98
N ARG A 412 -17.98 6.29 10.09
CA ARG A 412 -18.06 5.45 8.90
C ARG A 412 -18.26 3.97 9.25
N SER A 413 -17.62 3.46 10.30
CA SER A 413 -17.76 2.06 10.71
C SER A 413 -19.22 1.71 11.08
N TYR A 414 -19.92 2.59 11.78
CA TYR A 414 -21.34 2.39 12.12
C TYR A 414 -22.24 2.43 10.89
N PHE A 415 -22.02 3.39 9.99
CA PHE A 415 -22.76 3.45 8.73
C PHE A 415 -22.59 2.17 7.91
N ARG A 416 -21.35 1.65 7.82
CA ARG A 416 -21.00 0.40 7.13
C ARG A 416 -21.59 -0.86 7.79
N ASN A 417 -21.98 -0.77 9.06
CA ASN A 417 -22.72 -1.80 9.76
C ASN A 417 -24.25 -1.65 9.64
N GLY A 418 -24.72 -0.75 8.77
CA GLY A 418 -26.15 -0.60 8.47
C GLY A 418 -26.94 0.15 9.52
N LEU A 419 -26.27 0.87 10.43
CA LEU A 419 -26.96 1.70 11.43
C LEU A 419 -27.58 2.97 10.84
N GLY A 420 -27.27 3.30 9.58
CA GLY A 420 -28.02 4.27 8.78
C GLY A 420 -29.31 3.73 8.16
N LEU A 421 -29.54 2.41 8.18
CA LEU A 421 -30.73 1.77 7.60
C LEU A 421 -31.87 1.69 8.62
N SER A 422 -33.10 1.59 8.15
CA SER A 422 -34.29 1.45 9.00
C SER A 422 -35.26 0.39 8.47
N GLY A 423 -36.17 -0.08 9.33
CA GLY A 423 -37.23 -1.00 8.94
C GLY A 423 -36.74 -2.32 8.31
N PRO A 424 -37.41 -2.82 7.25
CA PRO A 424 -37.08 -4.10 6.62
C PRO A 424 -35.66 -4.18 6.04
N GLU A 425 -35.10 -3.07 5.54
CA GLU A 425 -33.75 -3.04 4.95
C GLU A 425 -32.68 -3.34 6.00
N ARG A 426 -32.85 -2.81 7.21
CA ARG A 426 -31.95 -3.08 8.34
C ARG A 426 -31.99 -4.54 8.76
N GLU A 427 -33.18 -5.14 8.83
CA GLU A 427 -33.30 -6.56 9.20
C GLU A 427 -32.71 -7.47 8.11
N ARG A 428 -32.95 -7.16 6.83
CA ARG A 428 -32.31 -7.87 5.72
C ARG A 428 -30.78 -7.74 5.77
N PHE A 429 -30.25 -6.54 6.01
CA PHE A 429 -28.81 -6.32 6.14
C PHE A 429 -28.20 -7.15 7.27
N LYS A 430 -28.85 -7.23 8.43
CA LYS A 430 -28.41 -8.08 9.56
C LYS A 430 -28.38 -9.56 9.19
N GLU A 431 -29.42 -10.06 8.52
CA GLU A 431 -29.46 -11.45 8.03
C GLU A 431 -28.28 -11.74 7.09
N ILE A 432 -28.03 -10.83 6.14
CA ILE A 432 -26.91 -10.94 5.20
C ILE A 432 -25.58 -10.99 5.96
N LYS A 433 -25.33 -10.06 6.89
CA LYS A 433 -24.09 -10.01 7.67
C LYS A 433 -23.86 -11.30 8.47
N LYS A 434 -24.91 -11.84 9.09
CA LYS A 434 -24.85 -13.13 9.79
C LYS A 434 -24.50 -14.27 8.84
N ARG A 435 -25.12 -14.31 7.65
CA ARG A 435 -24.83 -15.35 6.66
C ARG A 435 -23.41 -15.25 6.12
N LEU A 436 -22.93 -14.05 5.81
CA LEU A 436 -21.56 -13.79 5.38
C LEU A 436 -20.52 -14.26 6.41
N TYR A 437 -20.78 -14.06 7.71
CA TYR A 437 -19.91 -14.57 8.77
C TYR A 437 -19.78 -16.10 8.72
N HIS A 438 -20.91 -16.81 8.62
CA HIS A 438 -20.90 -18.27 8.53
C HIS A 438 -20.21 -18.77 7.24
N LEU A 439 -20.49 -18.15 6.10
CA LEU A 439 -19.85 -18.50 4.82
C LEU A 439 -18.33 -18.32 4.88
N ASN A 440 -17.85 -17.23 5.48
CA ASN A 440 -16.41 -17.03 5.68
C ASN A 440 -15.80 -18.10 6.58
N SER A 441 -16.43 -18.40 7.71
CA SER A 441 -15.97 -19.45 8.63
C SER A 441 -15.92 -20.83 7.94
N ASP A 442 -16.93 -21.18 7.16
CA ASP A 442 -16.99 -22.45 6.43
C ASP A 442 -15.91 -22.51 5.33
N PHE A 443 -15.72 -21.42 4.59
CA PHE A 443 -14.70 -21.32 3.55
C PHE A 443 -13.29 -21.53 4.12
N GLN A 444 -12.98 -20.85 5.23
CA GLN A 444 -11.70 -20.93 5.92
C GLN A 444 -11.47 -22.31 6.54
N ARG A 445 -12.49 -22.89 7.18
CA ARG A 445 -12.42 -24.26 7.70
C ARG A 445 -12.09 -25.25 6.58
N ASN A 446 -12.75 -25.13 5.43
CA ASN A 446 -12.49 -26.02 4.29
C ASN A 446 -11.07 -25.89 3.72
N LEU A 447 -10.46 -24.70 3.74
CA LEU A 447 -9.06 -24.51 3.37
C LEU A 447 -8.10 -25.12 4.39
N ASN A 448 -8.37 -24.89 5.68
CA ASN A 448 -7.50 -25.31 6.78
C ASN A 448 -7.52 -26.83 6.98
N GLU A 449 -8.69 -27.45 6.86
CA GLU A 449 -8.88 -28.91 7.01
C GLU A 449 -8.55 -29.70 5.74
N GLU A 450 -8.24 -29.02 4.63
CA GLU A 450 -7.84 -29.66 3.38
C GLU A 450 -6.62 -30.57 3.60
N ASN A 451 -6.72 -31.85 3.22
CA ASN A 451 -5.66 -32.84 3.37
C ASN A 451 -5.49 -33.74 2.12
N GLY A 452 -5.95 -33.24 0.97
CA GLY A 452 -5.91 -33.92 -0.30
C GLY A 452 -4.50 -34.21 -0.79
N GLY A 453 -4.42 -35.16 -1.71
CA GLY A 453 -3.19 -35.55 -2.37
C GLY A 453 -3.44 -36.61 -3.43
N ILE A 454 -2.41 -36.89 -4.22
CA ILE A 454 -2.47 -37.84 -5.33
C ILE A 454 -1.38 -38.89 -5.11
N TRP A 455 -1.73 -40.15 -5.34
CA TRP A 455 -0.81 -41.28 -5.26
C TRP A 455 -0.12 -41.51 -6.60
N PHE A 456 1.20 -41.42 -6.60
CA PHE A 456 2.04 -41.61 -7.77
C PHE A 456 3.00 -42.79 -7.59
N THR A 457 3.33 -43.49 -8.67
CA THR A 457 4.49 -44.40 -8.63
C THR A 457 5.79 -43.61 -8.55
N VAL A 458 6.88 -44.24 -8.10
CA VAL A 458 8.20 -43.57 -8.03
C VAL A 458 8.65 -43.11 -9.42
N GLU A 459 8.32 -43.87 -10.46
CA GLU A 459 8.63 -43.51 -11.85
C GLU A 459 7.83 -42.28 -12.30
N GLU A 460 6.59 -42.09 -11.85
CA GLU A 460 5.79 -40.90 -12.15
C GLU A 460 6.38 -39.63 -11.49
N LEU A 461 7.12 -39.78 -10.39
CA LEU A 461 7.78 -38.71 -9.66
C LEU A 461 9.25 -38.50 -10.08
N GLU A 462 9.67 -39.03 -11.22
CA GLU A 462 11.03 -38.85 -11.72
C GLU A 462 11.41 -37.36 -11.78
N GLY A 463 12.54 -37.04 -11.16
CA GLY A 463 13.11 -35.69 -11.09
C GLY A 463 12.95 -35.01 -9.72
N LEU A 464 12.01 -35.46 -8.87
CA LEU A 464 11.90 -34.93 -7.52
C LEU A 464 13.18 -35.22 -6.71
N PRO A 465 13.62 -34.27 -5.87
CA PRO A 465 14.72 -34.49 -4.93
C PRO A 465 14.46 -35.69 -4.00
N GLU A 466 15.50 -36.46 -3.69
CA GLU A 466 15.39 -37.69 -2.89
C GLU A 466 14.91 -37.42 -1.46
N ASP A 467 15.29 -36.29 -0.87
CA ASP A 467 14.80 -35.83 0.43
C ASP A 467 13.29 -35.59 0.43
N VAL A 468 12.74 -35.00 -0.64
CA VAL A 468 11.29 -34.87 -0.82
C VAL A 468 10.64 -36.25 -0.91
N LEU A 469 11.15 -37.14 -1.77
CA LEU A 469 10.62 -38.49 -1.95
C LEU A 469 10.60 -39.30 -0.64
N ARG A 470 11.65 -39.20 0.18
CA ARG A 470 11.73 -39.87 1.48
C ARG A 470 10.71 -39.36 2.49
N GLY A 471 10.31 -38.09 2.38
CA GLY A 471 9.31 -37.46 3.24
C GLY A 471 7.86 -37.84 2.90
N LEU A 472 7.60 -38.35 1.69
CA LEU A 472 6.25 -38.69 1.25
C LEU A 472 5.70 -39.95 1.93
N GLU A 473 4.40 -39.93 2.21
CA GLU A 473 3.68 -41.08 2.75
C GLU A 473 3.73 -42.26 1.76
N LYS A 474 4.09 -43.45 2.25
CA LYS A 474 4.15 -44.69 1.45
C LYS A 474 2.84 -45.45 1.53
N GLY A 475 2.33 -45.89 0.39
CA GLY A 475 1.07 -46.62 0.32
C GLY A 475 1.16 -47.96 1.04
N ALA A 476 0.16 -48.26 1.87
CA ALA A 476 0.14 -49.47 2.67
C ALA A 476 0.23 -50.73 1.78
N LEU A 477 0.95 -51.76 2.25
CA LEU A 477 1.22 -52.99 1.49
C LEU A 477 -0.03 -53.76 1.05
N ASN A 478 -1.17 -53.54 1.73
CA ASN A 478 -2.45 -54.17 1.46
C ASN A 478 -3.48 -53.19 0.86
N SER A 479 -3.04 -52.05 0.33
CA SER A 479 -3.89 -51.05 -0.33
C SER A 479 -3.68 -51.05 -1.84
N GLU A 480 -4.60 -50.45 -2.59
CA GLU A 480 -4.44 -50.16 -4.03
C GLU A 480 -3.27 -49.23 -4.35
N ASN A 481 -2.74 -48.55 -3.32
CA ASN A 481 -1.60 -47.64 -3.42
C ASN A 481 -0.27 -48.30 -3.07
N LYS A 482 -0.22 -49.63 -2.92
CA LYS A 482 1.01 -50.37 -2.69
C LYS A 482 2.08 -49.96 -3.72
N GLY A 483 3.25 -49.55 -3.23
CA GLY A 483 4.37 -49.12 -4.08
C GLY A 483 4.26 -47.70 -4.63
N LYS A 484 3.23 -46.94 -4.22
CA LYS A 484 3.05 -45.52 -4.54
C LYS A 484 3.44 -44.63 -3.37
N LEU A 485 3.74 -43.38 -3.68
CA LEU A 485 3.98 -42.28 -2.75
C LEU A 485 2.83 -41.27 -2.85
N ARG A 486 2.33 -40.79 -1.73
CA ARG A 486 1.30 -39.75 -1.69
C ARG A 486 1.95 -38.38 -1.73
N LEU A 487 1.62 -37.62 -2.76
CA LEU A 487 2.01 -36.23 -2.91
C LEU A 487 0.84 -35.35 -2.48
N THR A 488 0.99 -34.56 -1.42
CA THR A 488 -0.08 -33.69 -0.91
C THR A 488 -0.14 -32.37 -1.68
N PHE A 489 -1.24 -31.63 -1.55
CA PHE A 489 -1.34 -30.26 -2.11
C PHE A 489 -0.73 -29.18 -1.20
N LYS A 490 0.03 -29.58 -0.17
CA LYS A 490 0.77 -28.65 0.70
C LYS A 490 2.04 -28.18 0.01
N TYR A 491 2.48 -26.96 0.31
CA TYR A 491 3.59 -26.30 -0.38
C TYR A 491 4.90 -27.10 -0.42
N PRO A 492 5.31 -27.82 0.64
CA PRO A 492 6.52 -28.66 0.62
C PRO A 492 6.48 -29.79 -0.41
N ASP A 493 5.31 -30.27 -0.81
CA ASP A 493 5.14 -31.32 -1.83
C ASP A 493 4.80 -30.71 -3.20
N LEU A 494 3.84 -29.77 -3.21
CA LEU A 494 3.29 -29.12 -4.39
C LEU A 494 4.35 -28.39 -5.22
N PHE A 495 5.15 -27.54 -4.58
CA PHE A 495 6.10 -26.72 -5.33
C PHE A 495 7.26 -27.55 -5.88
N PRO A 496 7.89 -28.49 -5.14
CA PRO A 496 8.87 -29.39 -5.73
C PRO A 496 8.29 -30.22 -6.89
N ALA A 497 7.06 -30.70 -6.78
CA ALA A 497 6.41 -31.45 -7.87
C ALA A 497 6.30 -30.62 -9.15
N LEU A 498 5.79 -29.39 -9.07
CA LEU A 498 5.64 -28.50 -10.23
C LEU A 498 6.99 -27.98 -10.76
N THR A 499 8.03 -28.01 -9.94
CA THR A 499 9.36 -27.47 -10.25
C THR A 499 10.30 -28.52 -10.84
N TYR A 500 10.26 -29.76 -10.34
CA TYR A 500 11.25 -30.80 -10.64
C TYR A 500 10.70 -32.04 -11.35
N ALA A 501 9.40 -32.35 -11.26
CA ALA A 501 8.86 -33.54 -11.93
C ALA A 501 9.05 -33.41 -13.45
N LYS A 502 9.80 -34.34 -14.05
CA LYS A 502 10.11 -34.31 -15.49
C LYS A 502 8.88 -34.55 -16.35
N ARG A 503 7.99 -35.45 -15.90
CA ARG A 503 6.77 -35.80 -16.63
C ARG A 503 5.75 -34.68 -16.57
N SER A 504 5.42 -34.10 -17.73
CA SER A 504 4.39 -33.05 -17.84
C SER A 504 3.02 -33.51 -17.31
N GLU A 505 2.66 -34.78 -17.52
CA GLU A 505 1.41 -35.36 -17.00
C GLU A 505 1.34 -35.37 -15.47
N THR A 506 2.46 -35.63 -14.79
CA THR A 506 2.53 -35.52 -13.32
C THR A 506 2.28 -34.09 -12.89
N ARG A 507 2.94 -33.11 -13.53
CA ARG A 507 2.73 -31.68 -13.25
C ARG A 507 1.29 -31.25 -13.52
N LYS A 508 0.67 -31.70 -14.63
CA LYS A 508 -0.74 -31.46 -14.97
C LYS A 508 -1.67 -31.97 -13.87
N LYS A 509 -1.54 -33.24 -13.47
CA LYS A 509 -2.35 -33.85 -12.40
C LYS A 509 -2.21 -33.10 -11.08
N VAL A 510 -0.99 -32.75 -10.68
CA VAL A 510 -0.75 -32.00 -9.44
C VAL A 510 -1.35 -30.60 -9.51
N PHE A 511 -1.17 -29.89 -10.62
CA PHE A 511 -1.68 -28.54 -10.82
C PHE A 511 -3.22 -28.49 -10.82
N VAL A 512 -3.86 -29.33 -11.63
CA VAL A 512 -5.32 -29.44 -11.70
C VAL A 512 -5.89 -29.92 -10.36
N GLY A 513 -5.25 -30.92 -9.74
CA GLY A 513 -5.65 -31.40 -8.42
C GLY A 513 -5.60 -30.31 -7.35
N ASN A 514 -4.54 -29.50 -7.33
CA ASN A 514 -4.43 -28.37 -6.41
C ASN A 514 -5.54 -27.34 -6.63
N ASP A 515 -5.83 -26.97 -7.89
CA ASP A 515 -6.90 -26.00 -8.19
C ASP A 515 -8.31 -26.57 -7.90
N ASN A 516 -8.43 -27.88 -7.64
CA ASN A 516 -9.68 -28.57 -7.29
C ASN A 516 -9.77 -29.05 -5.82
N LYS A 517 -8.79 -28.71 -4.97
CA LYS A 517 -8.69 -29.29 -3.61
C LYS A 517 -9.80 -28.86 -2.64
N CYS A 518 -10.56 -27.81 -2.98
CA CYS A 518 -11.62 -27.25 -2.14
C CYS A 518 -12.91 -26.94 -2.93
N ASN A 519 -13.35 -27.79 -3.86
CA ASN A 519 -14.51 -27.49 -4.72
C ASN A 519 -15.81 -27.18 -3.97
N GLN A 520 -15.96 -27.67 -2.74
CA GLN A 520 -17.06 -27.31 -1.84
C GLN A 520 -17.14 -25.80 -1.55
N ASN A 521 -16.06 -25.04 -1.74
CA ASN A 521 -16.01 -23.59 -1.59
C ASN A 521 -16.58 -22.83 -2.80
N VAL A 522 -16.80 -23.47 -3.95
CA VAL A 522 -17.42 -22.83 -5.13
C VAL A 522 -18.81 -22.27 -4.84
N PRO A 523 -19.78 -23.06 -4.32
CA PRO A 523 -21.08 -22.51 -3.95
C PRO A 523 -21.00 -21.48 -2.82
N ILE A 524 -20.06 -21.62 -1.88
CA ILE A 524 -19.85 -20.67 -0.76
C ILE A 524 -19.40 -19.31 -1.28
N LEU A 525 -18.42 -19.27 -2.19
CA LEU A 525 -17.96 -18.03 -2.81
C LEU A 525 -19.07 -17.39 -3.63
N LYS A 526 -19.82 -18.18 -4.41
CA LYS A 526 -20.94 -17.68 -5.21
C LYS A 526 -22.01 -16.98 -4.36
N GLU A 527 -22.42 -17.63 -3.26
CA GLU A 527 -23.39 -17.03 -2.33
C GLU A 527 -22.81 -15.78 -1.66
N THR A 528 -21.53 -15.82 -1.28
CA THR A 528 -20.84 -14.68 -0.66
C THR A 528 -20.83 -13.45 -1.56
N LEU A 529 -20.51 -13.61 -2.85
CA LEU A 529 -20.46 -12.49 -3.80
C LEU A 529 -21.84 -11.86 -4.02
N ALA A 530 -22.90 -12.68 -4.14
CA ALA A 530 -24.26 -12.19 -4.24
C ALA A 530 -24.65 -11.39 -2.99
N LEU A 531 -24.41 -11.94 -1.81
CA LEU A 531 -24.73 -11.28 -0.53
C LEU A 531 -23.91 -10.00 -0.29
N ARG A 532 -22.64 -9.97 -0.69
CA ARG A 532 -21.80 -8.76 -0.65
C ARG A 532 -22.37 -7.65 -1.52
N ASP A 533 -22.75 -7.96 -2.76
CA ASP A 533 -23.36 -6.99 -3.67
C ASP A 533 -24.73 -6.51 -3.15
N GLU A 534 -25.57 -7.41 -2.63
CA GLU A 534 -26.86 -7.04 -2.02
C GLU A 534 -26.66 -6.10 -0.81
N ALA A 535 -25.76 -6.45 0.11
CA ALA A 535 -25.43 -5.62 1.27
C ALA A 535 -24.95 -4.23 0.88
N ALA A 536 -24.07 -4.14 -0.12
CA ALA A 536 -23.56 -2.86 -0.61
C ALA A 536 -24.68 -2.00 -1.21
N ARG A 537 -25.59 -2.60 -1.99
CA ARG A 537 -26.74 -1.90 -2.58
C ARG A 537 -27.75 -1.43 -1.54
N LEU A 538 -28.00 -2.21 -0.49
CA LEU A 538 -28.82 -1.77 0.65
C LEU A 538 -28.25 -0.52 1.31
N LEU A 539 -26.92 -0.43 1.42
CA LEU A 539 -26.22 0.75 1.94
C LEU A 539 -26.12 1.92 0.93
N GLY A 540 -26.72 1.80 -0.26
CA GLY A 540 -26.72 2.83 -1.29
C GLY A 540 -25.50 2.84 -2.21
N TYR A 541 -24.62 1.84 -2.13
CA TYR A 541 -23.47 1.71 -3.03
C TYR A 541 -23.85 0.96 -4.32
N PRO A 542 -23.24 1.30 -5.48
CA PRO A 542 -23.52 0.60 -6.73
C PRO A 542 -23.17 -0.89 -6.73
N ASN A 543 -22.19 -1.31 -5.95
CA ASN A 543 -21.70 -2.69 -5.80
C ASN A 543 -20.72 -2.76 -4.62
N HIS A 544 -20.28 -3.99 -4.31
CA HIS A 544 -19.35 -4.25 -3.21
C HIS A 544 -18.01 -3.52 -3.36
N ALA A 545 -17.46 -3.43 -4.58
CA ALA A 545 -16.24 -2.67 -4.83
C ALA A 545 -16.37 -1.19 -4.46
N SER A 546 -17.49 -0.56 -4.80
CA SER A 546 -17.76 0.84 -4.45
C SER A 546 -17.91 1.04 -2.95
N TYR A 547 -18.40 0.02 -2.24
CA TYR A 547 -18.42 0.00 -0.78
C TYR A 547 -17.00 -0.14 -0.20
N ARG A 548 -16.16 -1.05 -0.72
CA ARG A 548 -14.82 -1.31 -0.16
C ARG A 548 -13.81 -0.20 -0.42
N ILE A 549 -13.86 0.46 -1.58
CA ILE A 549 -12.84 1.45 -1.98
C ILE A 549 -12.72 2.63 -1.02
N GLY A 550 -13.79 2.97 -0.28
CA GLY A 550 -13.75 4.07 0.70
C GLY A 550 -12.81 3.83 1.89
N ASP A 551 -12.42 2.59 2.16
CA ASP A 551 -11.44 2.24 3.20
C ASP A 551 -10.01 2.05 2.66
N LYS A 552 -9.79 2.27 1.36
CA LYS A 552 -8.49 2.13 0.69
C LYS A 552 -7.83 3.50 0.50
N MET A 553 -6.51 3.50 0.31
CA MET A 553 -5.73 4.68 -0.07
C MET A 553 -6.08 5.14 -1.49
N ALA A 554 -6.38 4.20 -2.39
CA ALA A 554 -6.82 4.53 -3.73
C ALA A 554 -8.13 5.37 -3.70
N PRO A 555 -8.16 6.55 -4.33
CA PRO A 555 -9.28 7.49 -4.20
C PRO A 555 -10.53 7.07 -4.98
N SER A 556 -10.43 6.11 -5.90
CA SER A 556 -11.59 5.63 -6.68
C SER A 556 -11.34 4.30 -7.39
N LEU A 557 -12.42 3.58 -7.72
CA LEU A 557 -12.37 2.37 -8.54
C LEU A 557 -11.80 2.63 -9.93
N ASN A 558 -12.07 3.80 -10.51
CA ASN A 558 -11.55 4.15 -11.83
C ASN A 558 -10.02 4.22 -11.83
N MET A 559 -9.42 4.75 -10.76
CA MET A 559 -7.97 4.78 -10.63
C MET A 559 -7.39 3.37 -10.55
N VAL A 560 -7.98 2.48 -9.75
CA VAL A 560 -7.54 1.08 -9.62
C VAL A 560 -7.66 0.34 -10.95
N ASN A 561 -8.81 0.44 -11.63
CA ASN A 561 -9.02 -0.23 -12.91
C ASN A 561 -8.05 0.28 -13.98
N THR A 562 -7.85 1.61 -14.07
CA THR A 562 -6.87 2.19 -15.01
C THR A 562 -5.46 1.72 -14.69
N PHE A 563 -5.07 1.69 -13.42
CA PHE A 563 -3.77 1.19 -12.98
C PHE A 563 -3.52 -0.27 -13.40
N LEU A 564 -4.50 -1.15 -13.18
CA LEU A 564 -4.39 -2.57 -13.54
C LEU A 564 -4.40 -2.78 -15.06
N ASP A 565 -5.22 -2.03 -15.81
CA ASP A 565 -5.26 -2.09 -17.26
C ASP A 565 -3.93 -1.61 -17.89
N ASP A 566 -3.37 -0.51 -17.37
CA ASP A 566 -2.07 0.00 -17.81
C ASP A 566 -0.95 -1.02 -17.52
N LEU A 567 -0.93 -1.61 -16.32
CA LEU A 567 0.02 -2.67 -16.00
C LEU A 567 -0.12 -3.87 -16.94
N LYS A 568 -1.34 -4.34 -17.19
CA LYS A 568 -1.61 -5.43 -18.14
C LYS A 568 -1.01 -5.11 -19.50
N VAL A 569 -1.31 -3.93 -20.06
CA VAL A 569 -0.84 -3.51 -21.39
C VAL A 569 0.69 -3.43 -21.42
N MET A 570 1.30 -2.76 -20.45
CA MET A 570 2.75 -2.53 -20.40
C MET A 570 3.53 -3.84 -20.21
N LEU A 571 3.03 -4.77 -19.40
CA LEU A 571 3.67 -6.06 -19.12
C LEU A 571 3.48 -7.07 -20.26
N SER A 572 2.37 -7.01 -21.01
CA SER A 572 2.00 -8.02 -22.01
C SER A 572 3.09 -8.25 -23.07
N THR A 573 3.71 -7.17 -23.58
CA THR A 573 4.74 -7.30 -24.62
C THR A 573 5.97 -8.04 -24.09
N ARG A 574 6.44 -7.70 -22.90
CA ARG A 574 7.58 -8.37 -22.27
C ARG A 574 7.24 -9.79 -21.85
N GLY A 575 6.04 -10.01 -21.30
CA GLY A 575 5.53 -11.33 -20.94
C GLY A 575 5.48 -12.28 -22.14
N ALA A 576 5.03 -11.81 -23.30
CA ALA A 576 5.04 -12.60 -24.54
C ALA A 576 6.46 -12.99 -24.97
N GLN A 577 7.44 -12.09 -24.85
CA GLN A 577 8.84 -12.39 -25.15
C GLN A 577 9.44 -13.42 -24.19
N GLU A 578 9.15 -13.30 -22.89
CA GLU A 578 9.56 -14.26 -21.86
C GLU A 578 8.93 -15.64 -22.09
N LEU A 579 7.63 -15.66 -22.40
CA LEU A 579 6.91 -16.89 -22.74
C LEU A 579 7.48 -17.58 -23.97
N GLU A 580 7.83 -16.83 -25.02
CA GLU A 580 8.46 -17.41 -26.21
C GLU A 580 9.84 -18.01 -25.93
N LYS A 581 10.61 -17.45 -24.98
CA LYS A 581 11.87 -18.08 -24.52
C LYS A 581 11.59 -19.39 -23.81
N LEU A 582 10.61 -19.42 -22.91
CA LEU A 582 10.20 -20.63 -22.19
C LEU A 582 9.64 -21.70 -23.13
N LYS A 583 8.88 -21.32 -24.16
CA LYS A 583 8.43 -22.22 -25.24
C LYS A 583 9.61 -22.80 -26.01
N LYS A 584 10.64 -22.02 -26.33
CA LYS A 584 11.87 -22.53 -26.97
C LYS A 584 12.59 -23.54 -26.09
N LEU A 585 12.68 -23.31 -24.78
CA LEU A 585 13.23 -24.29 -23.85
C LEU A 585 12.41 -25.59 -23.85
N LYS A 586 11.08 -25.48 -23.81
CA LYS A 586 10.17 -26.64 -23.92
C LYS A 586 10.32 -27.39 -25.25
N ARG A 587 10.48 -26.69 -26.38
CA ARG A 587 10.75 -27.30 -27.71
C ARG A 587 12.01 -28.14 -27.73
N ASN A 588 13.05 -27.69 -27.02
CA ASN A 588 14.37 -28.30 -27.01
C ASN A 588 14.52 -29.38 -25.92
N ASP A 589 13.50 -29.56 -25.08
CA ASP A 589 13.51 -30.55 -24.01
C ASP A 589 13.24 -31.94 -24.58
N ILE A 590 14.31 -32.72 -24.79
CA ILE A 590 14.24 -34.09 -25.31
C ILE A 590 13.47 -35.06 -24.40
N SER A 591 13.20 -34.67 -23.16
CA SER A 591 12.38 -35.46 -22.23
C SER A 591 10.86 -35.21 -22.43
N ALA A 592 10.48 -34.21 -23.20
CA ALA A 592 9.09 -33.95 -23.57
C ALA A 592 8.66 -34.87 -24.73
N PRO A 593 7.61 -35.71 -24.56
CA PRO A 593 7.27 -36.75 -25.54
C PRO A 593 6.72 -36.23 -26.87
N THR A 594 6.26 -34.97 -26.94
CA THR A 594 5.89 -34.24 -28.18
C THR A 594 5.72 -32.76 -27.83
N PHE A 595 6.06 -31.84 -28.74
CA PHE A 595 5.82 -30.41 -28.59
C PHE A 595 4.71 -29.95 -29.54
N ASP A 596 3.63 -29.40 -28.99
CA ASP A 596 2.40 -29.00 -29.67
C ASP A 596 2.24 -27.48 -29.84
N ASP A 597 3.33 -26.72 -29.65
CA ASP A 597 3.36 -25.24 -29.65
C ASP A 597 2.66 -24.54 -28.47
N ARG A 598 2.17 -25.32 -27.51
CA ARG A 598 1.45 -24.82 -26.34
C ARG A 598 2.35 -24.70 -25.12
N TYR A 599 2.00 -23.80 -24.23
CA TYR A 599 2.70 -23.60 -22.97
C TYR A 599 1.71 -23.51 -21.83
N HIS A 600 1.63 -24.58 -21.04
CA HIS A 600 0.60 -24.70 -20.04
C HIS A 600 1.03 -24.10 -18.71
N HIS A 601 0.06 -23.77 -17.85
CA HIS A 601 0.37 -23.27 -16.51
C HIS A 601 1.27 -24.21 -15.67
N TRP A 602 1.14 -25.53 -15.82
CA TRP A 602 1.95 -26.52 -15.11
C TRP A 602 3.36 -26.72 -15.71
N ASP A 603 3.63 -26.12 -16.86
CA ASP A 603 4.98 -26.08 -17.44
C ASP A 603 5.83 -24.97 -16.83
N HIS A 604 5.20 -23.93 -16.27
CA HIS A 604 5.86 -22.68 -15.90
C HIS A 604 7.03 -22.84 -14.92
N ARG A 605 6.79 -23.41 -13.74
CA ARG A 605 7.84 -23.56 -12.70
C ARG A 605 9.00 -24.44 -13.18
N TYR A 606 8.70 -25.51 -13.91
CA TYR A 606 9.69 -26.44 -14.43
C TYR A 606 10.65 -25.77 -15.42
N TYR A 607 10.12 -25.07 -16.43
CA TYR A 607 11.00 -24.40 -17.42
C TYR A 607 11.64 -23.12 -16.88
N CYS A 608 11.02 -22.42 -15.92
CA CYS A 608 11.70 -21.34 -15.19
C CYS A 608 12.95 -21.86 -14.47
N ARG A 609 12.86 -22.98 -13.76
CA ARG A 609 14.02 -23.64 -13.13
C ARG A 609 15.07 -24.01 -14.16
N LEU A 610 14.71 -24.72 -15.22
CA LEU A 610 15.66 -25.13 -16.26
C LEU A 610 16.36 -23.92 -16.90
N MET A 611 15.65 -22.81 -17.09
CA MET A 611 16.25 -21.58 -17.60
C MET A 611 17.28 -21.01 -16.63
N LEU A 612 16.97 -20.97 -15.33
CA LEU A 612 17.91 -20.52 -14.29
C LEU A 612 19.16 -21.42 -14.23
N GLU A 613 18.98 -22.74 -14.27
CA GLU A 613 20.09 -23.71 -14.27
C GLU A 613 20.97 -23.57 -15.53
N ASN A 614 20.35 -23.55 -16.72
CA ASN A 614 21.06 -23.62 -18.00
C ASN A 614 21.66 -22.28 -18.44
N GLU A 615 20.94 -21.17 -18.22
CA GLU A 615 21.35 -19.85 -18.75
C GLU A 615 22.03 -18.97 -17.71
N TYR A 616 21.77 -19.16 -16.42
CA TYR A 616 22.30 -18.31 -15.34
C TYR A 616 23.32 -19.02 -14.45
N SER A 617 23.43 -20.35 -14.52
CA SER A 617 24.40 -21.18 -13.76
C SER A 617 24.52 -20.75 -12.29
N PHE A 618 23.37 -20.55 -11.65
CA PHE A 618 23.28 -20.01 -10.31
C PHE A 618 22.88 -21.08 -9.31
N ASP A 619 23.75 -21.33 -8.33
CA ASP A 619 23.53 -22.29 -7.25
C ASP A 619 23.08 -21.56 -5.98
N HIS A 620 21.78 -21.64 -5.69
CA HIS A 620 21.19 -21.07 -4.48
C HIS A 620 21.71 -21.73 -3.20
N GLN A 621 22.10 -23.00 -3.26
CA GLN A 621 22.66 -23.71 -2.11
C GLN A 621 24.05 -23.16 -1.78
N MET A 622 24.90 -22.94 -2.78
CA MET A 622 26.21 -22.32 -2.58
C MET A 622 26.10 -20.89 -2.01
N LEU A 623 25.14 -20.09 -2.49
CA LEU A 623 24.95 -18.74 -1.93
C LEU A 623 24.50 -18.77 -0.46
N SER A 624 23.68 -19.75 -0.05
CA SER A 624 23.19 -19.85 1.33
C SER A 624 24.29 -20.01 2.37
N GLU A 625 25.46 -20.52 1.98
CA GLU A 625 26.64 -20.65 2.85
C GLU A 625 27.17 -19.30 3.36
N TYR A 626 26.81 -18.21 2.69
CA TYR A 626 27.14 -16.85 3.10
C TYR A 626 26.07 -16.17 3.95
N PHE A 627 24.93 -16.80 4.20
CA PHE A 627 23.87 -16.24 5.06
C PHE A 627 23.59 -17.11 6.29
N PRO A 628 24.56 -17.32 7.19
CA PRO A 628 24.27 -17.79 8.54
C PRO A 628 23.26 -16.85 9.22
N LEU A 629 22.20 -17.42 9.79
CA LEU A 629 21.07 -16.67 10.34
C LEU A 629 21.51 -15.55 11.30
N LYS A 630 22.35 -15.89 12.28
CA LYS A 630 22.81 -14.94 13.30
C LYS A 630 23.54 -13.74 12.70
N THR A 631 24.58 -13.98 11.89
CA THR A 631 25.38 -12.89 11.30
C THR A 631 24.58 -12.08 10.29
N THR A 632 23.61 -12.71 9.63
CA THR A 632 22.69 -12.02 8.72
C THR A 632 21.77 -11.08 9.49
N ILE A 633 21.17 -11.51 10.61
CA ILE A 633 20.36 -10.65 11.50
C ILE A 633 21.19 -9.47 12.01
N ASP A 634 22.39 -9.73 12.54
CA ASP A 634 23.29 -8.68 13.04
C ASP A 634 23.58 -7.65 11.93
N GLY A 635 23.75 -8.10 10.68
CA GLY A 635 23.87 -7.26 9.50
C GLY A 635 22.62 -6.44 9.20
N MET A 636 21.45 -7.06 9.21
CA MET A 636 20.16 -6.39 8.95
C MET A 636 19.85 -5.33 10.01
N LEU A 637 20.01 -5.66 11.29
CA LEU A 637 19.81 -4.71 12.39
C LEU A 637 20.73 -3.49 12.23
N ARG A 638 22.02 -3.70 11.90
CA ARG A 638 22.93 -2.57 11.60
C ARG A 638 22.44 -1.67 10.47
N VAL A 639 21.89 -2.24 9.39
CA VAL A 639 21.30 -1.43 8.31
C VAL A 639 20.17 -0.54 8.84
N TYR A 640 19.30 -1.08 9.70
CA TYR A 640 18.24 -0.30 10.33
C TYR A 640 18.75 0.74 11.33
N GLN A 641 19.79 0.42 12.10
CA GLN A 641 20.45 1.38 13.01
C GLN A 641 20.92 2.60 12.23
N ASP A 642 21.67 2.38 11.16
CA ASP A 642 22.28 3.47 10.38
C ASP A 642 21.23 4.31 9.66
N LEU A 643 20.27 3.64 9.00
CA LEU A 643 19.24 4.32 8.21
C LEU A 643 18.26 5.10 9.08
N PHE A 644 17.81 4.51 10.18
CA PHE A 644 16.69 5.02 10.95
C PHE A 644 17.10 5.64 12.28
N GLY A 645 18.38 5.62 12.63
CA GLY A 645 18.89 6.18 13.87
C GLY A 645 18.38 5.40 15.07
N LEU A 646 18.63 4.09 15.05
CA LEU A 646 18.20 3.14 16.08
C LEU A 646 19.43 2.49 16.73
N VAL A 647 19.25 1.96 17.94
CA VAL A 647 20.20 1.13 18.66
C VAL A 647 19.45 -0.10 19.19
N PHE A 648 19.93 -1.30 18.86
CA PHE A 648 19.35 -2.55 19.34
C PHE A 648 20.25 -3.17 20.41
N GLU A 649 19.71 -3.38 21.60
CA GLU A 649 20.41 -3.99 22.72
C GLU A 649 19.75 -5.32 23.08
N GLU A 650 20.45 -6.44 22.89
CA GLU A 650 19.92 -7.76 23.22
C GLU A 650 19.82 -7.93 24.74
N LEU A 651 18.63 -8.32 25.21
CA LEU A 651 18.35 -8.59 26.62
C LEU A 651 18.52 -10.09 26.88
N THR A 652 19.69 -10.44 27.44
CA THR A 652 20.04 -11.82 27.81
C THR A 652 19.69 -12.15 29.27
N ASP A 653 19.86 -11.19 30.19
CA ASP A 653 19.65 -11.36 31.63
C ASP A 653 18.35 -10.68 32.09
N TRP A 654 17.21 -11.28 31.73
CA TRP A 654 15.89 -10.76 32.10
C TRP A 654 14.97 -11.83 32.68
N ASN A 655 13.81 -11.42 33.20
CA ASN A 655 12.77 -12.34 33.67
C ASN A 655 12.40 -13.34 32.56
N HIS A 656 12.56 -14.65 32.83
CA HIS A 656 12.27 -15.71 31.87
C HIS A 656 10.83 -15.69 31.32
N HIS A 657 9.88 -15.10 32.05
CA HIS A 657 8.52 -14.90 31.56
C HIS A 657 8.38 -13.82 30.49
N CYS A 658 9.41 -13.06 30.17
CA CYS A 658 9.36 -12.10 29.07
C CYS A 658 9.45 -12.76 27.69
N LYS A 659 9.79 -14.05 27.63
CA LYS A 659 9.82 -14.85 26.40
C LYS A 659 8.84 -16.02 26.52
N TRP A 660 8.11 -16.32 25.46
CA TRP A 660 7.21 -17.49 25.40
C TRP A 660 7.93 -18.80 25.03
N ASN A 661 9.18 -18.71 24.57
CA ASN A 661 10.03 -19.85 24.26
C ASN A 661 11.51 -19.46 24.44
N GLU A 662 12.37 -20.44 24.74
CA GLU A 662 13.81 -20.23 24.98
C GLU A 662 14.57 -19.74 23.75
N ASP A 663 14.13 -20.12 22.54
CA ASP A 663 14.75 -19.74 21.27
C ASP A 663 14.45 -18.28 20.87
N VAL A 664 13.59 -17.56 21.62
CA VAL A 664 13.21 -16.18 21.28
C VAL A 664 14.31 -15.22 21.70
N GLN A 665 14.74 -14.36 20.77
CA GLN A 665 15.61 -13.22 21.08
C GLN A 665 14.76 -12.01 21.44
N LEU A 666 15.22 -11.19 22.38
CA LEU A 666 14.53 -9.99 22.85
C LEU A 666 15.52 -8.84 22.83
N PHE A 667 15.16 -7.73 22.20
CA PHE A 667 15.96 -6.51 22.17
C PHE A 667 15.17 -5.34 22.76
N SER A 668 15.81 -4.53 23.59
CA SER A 668 15.39 -3.14 23.80
C SER A 668 15.88 -2.30 22.62
N VAL A 669 15.01 -1.42 22.14
CA VAL A 669 15.30 -0.55 21.00
C VAL A 669 15.28 0.90 21.47
N TRP A 670 16.32 1.64 21.10
CA TRP A 670 16.52 3.04 21.45
C TRP A 670 16.77 3.88 20.21
N ASP A 671 16.50 5.17 20.32
CA ASP A 671 17.01 6.15 19.40
C ASP A 671 18.52 6.30 19.58
N ASP A 672 19.25 6.56 18.48
CA ASP A 672 20.64 6.98 18.60
C ASP A 672 20.75 8.40 19.20
N GLU A 673 21.97 8.84 19.50
CA GLU A 673 22.22 10.17 20.05
C GLU A 673 21.65 11.30 19.16
N ALA A 674 21.74 11.15 17.84
CA ALA A 674 21.23 12.15 16.89
C ALA A 674 19.69 12.22 16.85
N MET A 675 19.01 11.14 17.24
CA MET A 675 17.56 11.04 17.37
C MET A 675 17.08 11.30 18.81
N GLY A 676 17.98 11.54 19.76
CA GLY A 676 17.69 12.00 21.12
C GLY A 676 17.71 10.90 22.19
N SER A 677 18.28 9.72 21.91
CA SER A 677 18.49 8.63 22.87
C SER A 677 17.24 8.11 23.60
N GLY A 678 16.05 8.43 23.11
CA GLY A 678 14.79 8.00 23.70
C GLY A 678 14.55 6.49 23.52
N PHE A 679 13.89 5.87 24.50
CA PHE A 679 13.39 4.50 24.35
C PHE A 679 12.38 4.44 23.20
N VAL A 680 12.46 3.41 22.36
CA VAL A 680 11.59 3.21 21.19
C VAL A 680 10.61 2.07 21.45
N GLY A 681 11.06 0.94 22.00
CA GLY A 681 10.20 -0.22 22.25
C GLY A 681 10.98 -1.53 22.36
N TYR A 682 10.27 -2.65 22.17
CA TYR A 682 10.86 -3.99 22.22
C TYR A 682 10.67 -4.75 20.91
N LEU A 683 11.75 -5.39 20.45
CA LEU A 683 11.75 -6.30 19.30
C LEU A 683 11.96 -7.75 19.77
N TYR A 684 11.07 -8.63 19.37
CA TYR A 684 11.18 -10.07 19.58
C TYR A 684 11.46 -10.78 18.26
N LEU A 685 12.42 -11.70 18.24
CA LEU A 685 12.70 -12.54 17.08
C LEU A 685 12.46 -14.01 17.46
N ASP A 686 11.45 -14.63 16.85
CA ASP A 686 11.10 -16.04 17.01
C ASP A 686 11.24 -16.76 15.66
N LEU A 687 12.43 -17.31 15.39
CA LEU A 687 12.87 -17.58 14.02
C LEU A 687 12.88 -19.06 13.63
N HIS A 688 12.63 -19.97 14.57
CA HIS A 688 12.73 -21.42 14.32
C HIS A 688 11.37 -22.13 14.35
N PRO A 689 11.17 -23.17 13.51
CA PRO A 689 9.94 -23.93 13.51
C PRO A 689 9.84 -24.79 14.78
N ARG A 690 8.60 -24.96 15.27
CA ARG A 690 8.25 -25.91 16.33
C ARG A 690 6.76 -26.26 16.25
N GLU A 691 6.39 -27.36 16.90
CA GLU A 691 4.99 -27.81 16.94
C GLU A 691 4.08 -26.71 17.51
N GLY A 692 2.95 -26.48 16.83
CA GLY A 692 1.94 -25.50 17.25
C GLY A 692 2.27 -24.04 16.93
N LYS A 693 3.46 -23.74 16.38
CA LYS A 693 3.82 -22.39 15.95
C LYS A 693 3.25 -22.05 14.57
N PHE A 694 2.91 -20.79 14.36
CA PHE A 694 2.52 -20.20 13.09
C PHE A 694 3.55 -20.50 11.99
N GLY A 695 3.10 -21.09 10.88
CA GLY A 695 3.95 -21.69 9.86
C GLY A 695 4.50 -20.74 8.79
N HIS A 696 4.09 -19.48 8.75
CA HIS A 696 4.58 -18.49 7.79
C HIS A 696 5.50 -17.46 8.46
N ALA A 697 6.17 -16.64 7.65
CA ALA A 697 6.82 -15.42 8.13
C ALA A 697 5.75 -14.34 8.39
N ALA A 698 5.83 -13.65 9.52
CA ALA A 698 4.93 -12.54 9.85
C ALA A 698 5.50 -11.68 10.99
N ASN A 699 5.12 -10.41 11.00
CA ASN A 699 5.27 -9.50 12.14
C ASN A 699 3.97 -9.39 12.95
N PHE A 700 4.06 -9.53 14.27
CA PHE A 700 2.94 -9.41 15.21
C PHE A 700 3.15 -8.22 16.15
N ASN A 701 2.21 -7.28 16.12
CA ASN A 701 2.13 -6.23 17.13
C ASN A 701 1.67 -6.81 18.48
N LEU A 702 2.57 -6.91 19.46
CA LEU A 702 2.26 -7.46 20.79
C LEU A 702 1.63 -6.41 21.71
N GLN A 703 2.14 -5.18 21.64
CA GLN A 703 1.61 -4.03 22.34
C GLN A 703 1.75 -2.81 21.43
N PRO A 704 0.68 -2.03 21.21
CA PRO A 704 0.77 -0.83 20.38
C PRO A 704 1.31 0.36 21.18
N GLY A 705 2.01 1.26 20.49
CA GLY A 705 2.40 2.56 21.04
C GLY A 705 1.30 3.62 20.88
N PHE A 706 1.01 4.39 21.93
CA PHE A 706 -0.02 5.43 21.94
C PHE A 706 0.22 6.47 23.04
N LEU A 707 -0.60 7.53 23.10
CA LEU A 707 -0.59 8.50 24.20
C LEU A 707 -1.58 8.07 25.30
N GLY A 708 -1.07 7.87 26.52
CA GLY A 708 -1.87 7.58 27.70
C GLY A 708 -2.69 8.78 28.15
N ARG A 709 -3.64 8.55 29.07
CA ARG A 709 -4.50 9.61 29.64
C ARG A 709 -3.72 10.68 30.41
N ASP A 710 -2.55 10.31 30.92
CA ASP A 710 -1.60 11.18 31.62
C ASP A 710 -0.67 11.94 30.64
N GLY A 711 -0.87 11.77 29.33
CA GLY A 711 -0.03 12.35 28.28
C GLY A 711 1.29 11.61 28.07
N LYS A 712 1.59 10.55 28.83
CA LYS A 712 2.81 9.77 28.66
C LYS A 712 2.66 8.77 27.52
N ARG A 713 3.77 8.49 26.85
CA ARG A 713 3.81 7.49 25.78
C ARG A 713 3.83 6.08 26.37
N TRP A 714 2.95 5.24 25.84
CA TRP A 714 3.11 3.79 25.88
C TRP A 714 3.98 3.35 24.71
N TYR A 715 4.96 2.49 24.99
CA TYR A 715 5.94 2.04 24.00
C TYR A 715 5.54 0.69 23.40
N PRO A 716 5.73 0.51 22.09
CA PRO A 716 5.35 -0.71 21.42
C PRO A 716 6.25 -1.91 21.78
N SER A 717 5.67 -3.09 21.63
CA SER A 717 6.39 -4.37 21.57
C SER A 717 5.93 -5.10 20.33
N THR A 718 6.86 -5.66 19.55
CA THR A 718 6.55 -6.33 18.28
C THR A 718 7.38 -7.60 18.10
N ALA A 719 6.85 -8.57 17.37
CA ALA A 719 7.47 -9.89 17.21
C ALA A 719 7.54 -10.33 15.75
N VAL A 720 8.76 -10.54 15.26
CA VAL A 720 9.01 -11.21 13.98
C VAL A 720 9.02 -12.71 14.21
N VAL A 721 8.08 -13.40 13.56
CA VAL A 721 7.89 -14.85 13.62
C VAL A 721 8.27 -15.43 12.27
N CYS A 722 9.27 -16.31 12.23
CA CYS A 722 9.75 -17.01 11.03
C CYS A 722 10.01 -18.48 11.32
N ASN A 723 10.35 -19.28 10.29
CA ASN A 723 10.51 -20.73 10.40
C ASN A 723 11.80 -21.25 9.73
N PHE A 724 12.92 -20.56 9.97
CA PHE A 724 14.23 -20.96 9.45
C PHE A 724 14.77 -22.20 10.17
N THR A 725 15.40 -23.09 9.41
CA THR A 725 15.94 -24.37 9.90
C THR A 725 16.85 -24.16 11.11
N LYS A 726 16.73 -24.98 12.17
CA LYS A 726 17.59 -24.88 13.35
C LYS A 726 19.06 -25.22 13.01
N PRO A 727 20.04 -24.62 13.72
CA PRO A 727 21.44 -25.02 13.58
C PRO A 727 21.66 -26.47 14.04
N THR A 728 22.69 -27.09 13.49
CA THR A 728 23.25 -28.37 13.95
C THR A 728 24.65 -28.14 14.53
N PRO A 729 25.24 -29.10 15.26
CA PRO A 729 26.61 -28.95 15.76
C PRO A 729 27.66 -28.69 14.68
N LYS A 730 27.40 -29.13 13.44
CA LYS A 730 28.35 -29.05 12.32
C LYS A 730 28.03 -27.95 11.30
N LYS A 731 26.84 -27.36 11.37
CA LYS A 731 26.38 -26.38 10.38
C LYS A 731 25.38 -25.42 11.03
N PRO A 732 25.57 -24.10 10.96
CA PRO A 732 24.61 -23.16 11.48
C PRO A 732 23.32 -23.17 10.64
N SER A 733 22.30 -22.45 11.11
CA SER A 733 21.12 -22.16 10.29
C SER A 733 21.56 -21.30 9.10
N LEU A 734 21.42 -21.81 7.88
CA LEU A 734 21.74 -21.09 6.64
C LEU A 734 20.45 -20.67 5.96
N MET A 735 20.42 -19.43 5.49
CA MET A 735 19.27 -18.86 4.78
C MET A 735 19.53 -18.82 3.27
N LYS A 736 18.52 -19.19 2.49
CA LYS A 736 18.46 -18.85 1.07
C LYS A 736 18.22 -17.36 0.90
N HIS A 737 18.59 -16.81 -0.26
CA HIS A 737 18.37 -15.39 -0.55
C HIS A 737 16.88 -14.98 -0.48
N GLU A 738 15.95 -15.87 -0.86
CA GLU A 738 14.52 -15.63 -0.68
C GLU A 738 14.12 -15.48 0.80
N GLU A 739 14.73 -16.27 1.70
CA GLU A 739 14.52 -16.18 3.15
C GLU A 739 15.16 -14.91 3.74
N VAL A 740 16.30 -14.46 3.19
CA VAL A 740 16.91 -13.15 3.51
C VAL A 740 15.94 -12.02 3.17
N ILE A 741 15.32 -12.05 1.98
CA ILE A 741 14.32 -11.06 1.57
C ILE A 741 13.11 -11.10 2.50
N SER A 742 12.57 -12.29 2.79
CA SER A 742 11.42 -12.44 3.69
C SER A 742 11.73 -11.91 5.09
N LEU A 743 12.90 -12.20 5.67
CA LEU A 743 13.26 -11.66 6.98
C LEU A 743 13.39 -10.13 6.97
N PHE A 744 13.98 -9.57 5.91
CA PHE A 744 14.10 -8.11 5.75
C PHE A 744 12.73 -7.44 5.58
N HIS A 745 11.80 -8.10 4.90
CA HIS A 745 10.42 -7.67 4.77
C HIS A 745 9.72 -7.61 6.13
N GLU A 746 9.78 -8.70 6.91
CA GLU A 746 9.13 -8.74 8.24
C GLU A 746 9.78 -7.78 9.24
N LEU A 747 11.10 -7.64 9.21
CA LEU A 747 11.79 -6.60 9.99
C LEU A 747 11.33 -5.21 9.56
N GLY A 748 11.03 -4.97 8.28
CA GLY A 748 10.43 -3.72 7.82
C GLY A 748 9.10 -3.40 8.51
N HIS A 749 8.22 -4.39 8.68
CA HIS A 749 6.99 -4.22 9.47
C HIS A 749 7.29 -4.00 10.96
N ALA A 750 8.24 -4.73 11.53
CA ALA A 750 8.65 -4.56 12.93
C ALA A 750 9.21 -3.15 13.20
N ILE A 751 10.03 -2.62 12.28
CA ILE A 751 10.52 -1.25 12.38
C ILE A 751 9.37 -0.25 12.26
N HIS A 752 8.41 -0.46 11.34
CA HIS A 752 7.25 0.41 11.22
C HIS A 752 6.43 0.46 12.52
N ASP A 753 6.20 -0.69 13.15
CA ASP A 753 5.59 -0.78 14.48
C ASP A 753 6.39 -0.01 15.54
N LEU A 754 7.69 -0.30 15.65
CA LEU A 754 8.56 0.27 16.69
C LEU A 754 8.60 1.81 16.63
N VAL A 755 8.75 2.38 15.44
CA VAL A 755 8.95 3.83 15.30
C VAL A 755 7.65 4.62 15.21
N SER A 756 6.49 3.96 15.04
CA SER A 756 5.20 4.62 14.94
C SER A 756 4.85 5.43 16.21
N LYS A 757 4.50 6.71 16.03
CA LYS A 757 4.16 7.64 17.11
C LYS A 757 2.75 8.21 16.91
N THR A 758 1.74 7.42 17.29
CA THR A 758 0.33 7.83 17.24
C THR A 758 -0.22 8.20 18.61
N ALA A 759 -1.37 8.88 18.65
CA ALA A 759 -2.15 9.14 19.85
C ALA A 759 -3.08 7.97 20.19
N TYR A 760 -3.59 7.26 19.16
CA TYR A 760 -4.50 6.13 19.31
C TYR A 760 -3.87 4.83 18.82
N SER A 761 -4.07 3.73 19.56
CA SER A 761 -3.60 2.39 19.23
C SER A 761 -4.18 1.88 17.91
N ARG A 762 -5.38 2.35 17.56
CA ARG A 762 -6.08 2.05 16.31
C ARG A 762 -5.28 2.41 15.06
N PHE A 763 -4.37 3.39 15.16
CA PHE A 763 -3.54 3.85 14.05
C PHE A 763 -2.07 3.48 14.19
N HIS A 764 -1.71 2.77 15.26
CA HIS A 764 -0.32 2.46 15.55
C HIS A 764 0.25 1.44 14.55
N GLY A 765 1.51 1.64 14.15
CA GLY A 765 2.26 0.67 13.37
C GLY A 765 1.70 0.49 11.98
N THR A 766 1.59 -0.76 11.56
CA THR A 766 1.07 -1.16 10.24
C THR A 766 -0.45 -1.01 10.08
N ARG A 767 -1.17 -0.39 11.04
CA ARG A 767 -2.62 -0.09 10.97
C ARG A 767 -2.96 1.05 10.00
N THR A 768 -2.43 0.97 8.79
CA THR A 768 -2.70 1.85 7.65
C THR A 768 -3.80 1.28 6.75
N ALA A 769 -4.10 1.95 5.63
CA ALA A 769 -4.87 1.38 4.54
C ALA A 769 -4.22 0.09 4.00
N ASP A 770 -5.04 -0.91 3.64
CA ASP A 770 -4.58 -2.23 3.19
C ASP A 770 -3.73 -2.18 1.90
N ASP A 771 -3.94 -1.17 1.05
CA ASP A 771 -3.19 -0.93 -0.19
C ASP A 771 -1.94 -0.04 0.00
N PHE A 772 -1.59 0.22 1.28
CA PHE A 772 -0.35 0.90 1.70
C PHE A 772 0.49 0.08 2.68
N CYS A 773 -0.11 -0.79 3.50
CA CYS A 773 0.58 -1.47 4.61
C CYS A 773 1.85 -2.24 4.19
N GLU A 774 1.85 -2.79 2.98
CA GLU A 774 2.97 -3.51 2.36
C GLU A 774 4.07 -2.59 1.79
N MET A 775 3.77 -1.32 1.55
CA MET A 775 4.71 -0.41 0.88
C MET A 775 6.01 -0.26 1.68
N PRO A 776 5.99 -0.04 3.02
CA PRO A 776 7.22 0.08 3.79
C PRO A 776 8.13 -1.14 3.75
N SER A 777 7.56 -2.35 3.88
CA SER A 777 8.32 -3.60 3.86
C SER A 777 8.86 -3.89 2.46
N LYS A 778 8.03 -3.72 1.42
CA LYS A 778 8.44 -3.83 0.00
C LYS A 778 9.54 -2.86 -0.39
N MET A 779 9.53 -1.64 0.16
CA MET A 779 10.59 -0.65 -0.07
C MET A 779 11.93 -1.18 0.43
N LEU A 780 11.94 -1.78 1.62
CA LEU A 780 13.12 -2.31 2.27
C LEU A 780 13.67 -3.58 1.62
N GLU A 781 12.85 -4.40 0.95
CA GLU A 781 13.31 -5.56 0.17
C GLU A 781 14.38 -5.18 -0.87
N ASN A 782 14.41 -3.93 -1.35
CA ASN A 782 15.40 -3.47 -2.32
C ASN A 782 16.85 -3.53 -1.80
N TRP A 783 17.06 -3.46 -0.48
CA TRP A 783 18.40 -3.59 0.12
C TRP A 783 18.98 -4.98 -0.07
N CYS A 784 18.14 -6.01 -0.11
CA CYS A 784 18.56 -7.39 -0.41
C CYS A 784 18.99 -7.58 -1.88
N TRP A 785 18.91 -6.55 -2.71
CA TRP A 785 19.34 -6.57 -4.11
C TRP A 785 20.45 -5.55 -4.40
N ASP A 786 20.96 -4.84 -3.39
CA ASP A 786 22.09 -3.94 -3.56
C ASP A 786 23.43 -4.69 -3.36
N PRO A 787 24.41 -4.57 -4.29
CA PRO A 787 25.68 -5.27 -4.17
C PRO A 787 26.44 -4.97 -2.87
N SER A 788 26.41 -3.72 -2.39
CA SER A 788 27.16 -3.32 -1.20
C SER A 788 26.52 -3.89 0.07
N VAL A 789 25.19 -3.89 0.11
CA VAL A 789 24.41 -4.44 1.24
C VAL A 789 24.52 -5.96 1.26
N LEU A 790 24.34 -6.65 0.13
CA LEU A 790 24.52 -8.10 0.04
C LEU A 790 25.90 -8.55 0.55
N ARG A 791 26.96 -7.83 0.14
CA ARG A 791 28.32 -8.09 0.63
C ARG A 791 28.45 -7.82 2.13
N ALA A 792 27.79 -6.80 2.66
CA ALA A 792 27.82 -6.48 4.08
C ALA A 792 27.09 -7.54 4.93
N LEU A 793 25.92 -8.00 4.48
CA LEU A 793 25.11 -9.04 5.11
C LEU A 793 25.78 -10.42 5.06
N GLY A 794 26.49 -10.72 3.98
CA GLY A 794 27.07 -12.04 3.79
C GLY A 794 28.36 -12.30 4.55
N GLN A 795 28.46 -13.46 5.20
CA GLN A 795 29.68 -14.00 5.78
C GLN A 795 29.66 -15.53 5.66
N HIS A 796 30.68 -16.12 5.06
CA HIS A 796 30.73 -17.57 4.83
C HIS A 796 30.81 -18.33 6.16
N TYR A 797 29.93 -19.31 6.36
CA TYR A 797 29.77 -19.97 7.66
C TYR A 797 31.03 -20.70 8.15
N SER A 798 31.85 -21.21 7.24
CA SER A 798 33.11 -21.87 7.56
C SER A 798 34.13 -20.94 8.22
N THR A 799 33.94 -19.62 8.16
CA THR A 799 34.81 -18.64 8.81
C THR A 799 34.37 -18.28 10.23
N LEU A 800 33.20 -18.76 10.68
CA LEU A 800 32.65 -18.44 11.99
C LEU A 800 33.30 -19.21 13.14
N SER A 801 33.77 -20.44 12.89
CA SER A 801 34.51 -21.23 13.87
C SER A 801 35.38 -22.33 13.22
N PRO A 802 36.44 -22.81 13.90
CA PRO A 802 37.23 -23.94 13.41
C PRO A 802 36.40 -25.22 13.17
N GLU A 803 35.39 -25.48 14.00
CA GLU A 803 34.53 -26.66 13.88
C GLU A 803 33.66 -26.60 12.61
N TYR A 804 33.11 -25.43 12.29
CA TYR A 804 32.39 -25.23 11.03
C TYR A 804 33.31 -25.29 9.82
N PHE A 805 34.55 -24.82 9.95
CA PHE A 805 35.54 -24.95 8.89
C PHE A 805 35.87 -26.41 8.59
N GLU A 806 36.12 -27.21 9.62
CA GLU A 806 36.40 -28.65 9.48
C GLU A 806 35.21 -29.42 8.93
N ALA A 807 34.00 -29.12 9.41
CA ALA A 807 32.77 -29.74 8.90
C ALA A 807 32.51 -29.40 7.43
N TRP A 808 32.62 -28.12 7.06
CA TRP A 808 32.47 -27.69 5.67
C TRP A 808 33.48 -28.40 4.76
N ARG A 809 34.77 -28.43 5.14
CA ARG A 809 35.82 -29.09 4.37
C ARG A 809 35.58 -30.60 4.22
N ALA A 810 35.01 -31.26 5.22
CA ALA A 810 34.69 -32.69 5.14
C ALA A 810 33.53 -33.00 4.19
N ASP A 811 32.59 -32.06 4.02
CA ASP A 811 31.42 -32.20 3.13
C ASP A 811 31.70 -31.72 1.69
N THR A 812 32.82 -31.02 1.46
CA THR A 812 33.22 -30.49 0.14
C THR A 812 34.49 -31.16 -0.38
N ASP A 813 34.43 -31.80 -1.56
CA ASP A 813 35.60 -32.30 -2.31
C ASP A 813 36.41 -31.16 -3.00
N ALA A 814 36.48 -29.99 -2.37
CA ALA A 814 37.04 -28.78 -2.95
C ALA A 814 38.42 -28.43 -2.37
N ASP A 815 39.42 -28.28 -3.24
CA ASP A 815 40.73 -27.67 -2.90
C ASP A 815 40.64 -26.16 -2.64
N TYR A 816 39.49 -25.56 -2.93
CA TYR A 816 39.21 -24.14 -2.78
C TYR A 816 38.83 -23.80 -1.33
N ILE A 817 39.32 -22.68 -0.80
CA ILE A 817 38.89 -22.12 0.48
C ILE A 817 37.97 -20.92 0.20
N PRO A 818 36.73 -20.90 0.72
CA PRO A 818 35.79 -19.83 0.46
C PRO A 818 36.27 -18.52 1.06
N HIS A 819 36.07 -17.44 0.32
CA HIS A 819 36.24 -16.10 0.86
C HIS A 819 35.25 -15.85 2.01
N GLU A 820 35.67 -15.08 3.01
CA GLU A 820 34.79 -14.71 4.12
C GLU A 820 33.54 -13.94 3.63
N LYS A 821 33.71 -13.02 2.67
CA LYS A 821 32.61 -12.22 2.11
C LYS A 821 32.19 -12.76 0.75
N ILE A 822 30.93 -12.49 0.38
CA ILE A 822 30.38 -12.91 -0.92
C ILE A 822 31.26 -12.38 -2.07
N PRO A 823 31.76 -13.26 -2.96
CA PRO A 823 32.50 -12.86 -4.15
C PRO A 823 31.67 -11.95 -5.08
N ALA A 824 32.32 -11.00 -5.75
CA ALA A 824 31.62 -10.05 -6.62
C ALA A 824 30.90 -10.74 -7.79
N ASP A 825 31.52 -11.75 -8.38
CA ASP A 825 30.95 -12.54 -9.48
C ASP A 825 29.71 -13.35 -9.05
N MET A 826 29.64 -13.76 -7.78
CA MET A 826 28.46 -14.44 -7.23
C MET A 826 27.31 -13.46 -7.05
N ILE A 827 27.58 -12.25 -6.56
CA ILE A 827 26.59 -11.16 -6.50
C ILE A 827 26.10 -10.83 -7.92
N ASP A 828 26.99 -10.63 -8.89
CA ASP A 828 26.60 -10.32 -10.27
C ASP A 828 25.78 -11.43 -10.93
N ARG A 829 26.01 -12.69 -10.57
CA ARG A 829 25.15 -13.82 -10.99
C ARG A 829 23.77 -13.74 -10.35
N LEU A 830 23.68 -13.50 -9.03
CA LEU A 830 22.40 -13.31 -8.33
C LEU A 830 21.60 -12.14 -8.92
N LEU A 831 22.22 -10.99 -9.17
CA LEU A 831 21.52 -9.82 -9.68
C LEU A 831 20.96 -10.03 -11.09
N ARG A 832 21.57 -10.91 -11.89
CA ARG A 832 21.04 -11.30 -13.20
C ARG A 832 19.78 -12.16 -13.09
N THR A 833 19.52 -12.82 -11.96
CA THR A 833 18.30 -13.61 -11.76
C THR A 833 17.10 -12.78 -11.32
N LYS A 834 17.31 -11.57 -10.76
CA LYS A 834 16.25 -10.70 -10.20
C LYS A 834 15.05 -10.50 -11.13
N HIS A 835 15.30 -10.30 -12.42
CA HIS A 835 14.26 -9.96 -13.40
C HIS A 835 13.93 -11.11 -14.36
N VAL A 836 14.31 -12.33 -14.00
CA VAL A 836 14.02 -13.52 -14.80
C VAL A 836 12.52 -13.81 -14.76
N ASN A 837 11.87 -13.82 -15.93
CA ASN A 837 10.43 -14.05 -16.10
C ASN A 837 9.52 -13.12 -15.27
N VAL A 838 10.04 -11.94 -14.96
CA VAL A 838 9.39 -11.02 -14.03
C VAL A 838 8.08 -10.46 -14.59
N ALA A 839 7.97 -10.27 -15.91
CA ALA A 839 6.72 -9.80 -16.51
C ALA A 839 5.63 -10.88 -16.43
N LEU A 840 5.96 -12.15 -16.65
CA LEU A 840 5.01 -13.26 -16.44
C LEU A 840 4.59 -13.39 -14.97
N PHE A 841 5.52 -13.16 -14.03
CA PHE A 841 5.19 -13.11 -12.60
C PHE A 841 4.15 -12.02 -12.30
N TYR A 842 4.37 -10.79 -12.75
CA TYR A 842 3.42 -9.70 -12.50
C TYR A 842 2.12 -9.84 -13.27
N LEU A 843 2.13 -10.38 -14.51
CA LEU A 843 0.89 -10.68 -15.24
C LEU A 843 0.01 -11.66 -14.46
N ARG A 844 0.61 -12.61 -13.73
CA ARG A 844 -0.17 -13.47 -12.83
C ARG A 844 -0.78 -12.71 -11.66
N GLN A 845 -0.07 -11.75 -11.07
CA GLN A 845 -0.65 -10.90 -10.01
C GLN A 845 -1.76 -10.01 -10.55
N VAL A 846 -1.55 -9.39 -11.72
CA VAL A 846 -2.54 -8.57 -12.43
C VAL A 846 -3.80 -9.38 -12.75
N HIS A 847 -3.66 -10.65 -13.15
CA HIS A 847 -4.80 -11.57 -13.32
C HIS A 847 -5.68 -11.64 -12.07
N VAL A 848 -5.08 -11.92 -10.92
CA VAL A 848 -5.83 -12.06 -9.67
C VAL A 848 -6.45 -10.73 -9.24
N CYS A 849 -5.74 -9.61 -9.41
CA CYS A 849 -6.25 -8.27 -9.12
C CYS A 849 -7.47 -7.92 -9.99
N ILE A 850 -7.37 -8.13 -11.31
CA ILE A 850 -8.47 -7.86 -12.25
C ILE A 850 -9.66 -8.79 -11.96
N PHE A 851 -9.41 -10.05 -11.61
CA PHE A 851 -10.46 -10.98 -11.22
C PHE A 851 -11.20 -10.51 -9.95
N ASP A 852 -10.48 -10.13 -8.89
CA ASP A 852 -11.04 -9.59 -7.65
C ASP A 852 -11.94 -8.36 -7.92
N MET A 853 -11.44 -7.40 -8.72
CA MET A 853 -12.24 -6.24 -9.11
C MET A 853 -13.48 -6.64 -9.91
N LYS A 854 -13.36 -7.56 -10.87
CA LYS A 854 -14.46 -7.96 -11.75
C LYS A 854 -15.60 -8.64 -11.01
N ILE A 855 -15.31 -9.56 -10.08
CA ILE A 855 -16.35 -10.29 -9.34
C ILE A 855 -17.06 -9.42 -8.28
N HIS A 856 -16.43 -8.34 -7.83
CA HIS A 856 -16.97 -7.42 -6.83
C HIS A 856 -17.51 -6.10 -7.43
N GLN A 857 -17.33 -5.88 -8.73
CA GLN A 857 -17.86 -4.72 -9.46
C GLN A 857 -18.89 -5.13 -10.54
N PRO A 858 -19.88 -5.99 -10.26
CA PRO A 858 -20.90 -6.33 -11.23
C PRO A 858 -21.78 -5.10 -11.57
N GLU A 859 -22.29 -5.06 -12.80
CA GLU A 859 -23.20 -4.00 -13.24
C GLU A 859 -24.56 -4.05 -12.52
N SER A 860 -25.00 -5.26 -12.12
CA SER A 860 -26.24 -5.47 -11.35
C SER A 860 -26.13 -6.69 -10.45
N HIS A 861 -27.02 -6.79 -9.46
CA HIS A 861 -27.10 -7.96 -8.59
C HIS A 861 -27.37 -9.26 -9.36
N GLU A 862 -28.22 -9.21 -10.38
CA GLU A 862 -28.48 -10.37 -11.24
C GLU A 862 -27.21 -10.84 -11.98
N ALA A 863 -26.37 -9.90 -12.40
CA ALA A 863 -25.13 -10.22 -13.11
C ALA A 863 -24.16 -11.03 -12.25
N VAL A 864 -24.02 -10.75 -10.95
CA VAL A 864 -23.17 -11.55 -10.05
C VAL A 864 -23.81 -12.90 -9.72
N CYS A 865 -25.14 -12.97 -9.57
CA CYS A 865 -25.86 -14.23 -9.33
C CYS A 865 -25.73 -15.22 -10.51
N GLN A 866 -25.67 -14.71 -11.74
CA GLN A 866 -25.54 -15.50 -12.97
C GLN A 866 -24.09 -15.75 -13.39
N MET A 867 -23.11 -15.07 -12.81
CA MET A 867 -21.71 -15.19 -13.21
C MET A 867 -21.18 -16.62 -13.00
N ASP A 868 -20.55 -17.18 -14.02
CA ASP A 868 -19.68 -18.33 -13.85
C ASP A 868 -18.30 -17.86 -13.36
N ILE A 869 -18.13 -17.92 -12.05
CA ILE A 869 -16.95 -17.41 -11.36
C ILE A 869 -15.70 -18.23 -11.74
N SER A 870 -15.83 -19.55 -11.93
CA SER A 870 -14.68 -20.42 -12.24
C SER A 870 -14.22 -20.21 -13.68
N ALA A 871 -15.16 -20.18 -14.62
CA ALA A 871 -14.84 -19.87 -16.01
C ALA A 871 -14.26 -18.47 -16.14
N THR A 872 -14.80 -17.48 -15.42
CA THR A 872 -14.25 -16.11 -15.40
C THR A 872 -12.80 -16.07 -14.89
N TYR A 873 -12.49 -16.82 -13.83
CA TYR A 873 -11.13 -16.91 -13.28
C TYR A 873 -10.15 -17.51 -14.30
N ASN A 874 -10.52 -18.64 -14.92
CA ASN A 874 -9.66 -19.36 -15.86
C ASN A 874 -9.48 -18.57 -17.18
N LEU A 875 -10.55 -17.99 -17.73
CA LEU A 875 -10.48 -17.13 -18.92
C LEU A 875 -9.56 -15.93 -18.74
N LEU A 876 -9.68 -15.22 -17.62
CA LEU A 876 -8.79 -14.09 -17.33
C LEU A 876 -7.35 -14.53 -17.14
N ARG A 877 -7.13 -15.71 -16.54
CA ARG A 877 -5.79 -16.27 -16.33
C ARG A 877 -5.10 -16.57 -17.66
N GLU A 878 -5.79 -17.25 -18.56
CA GLU A 878 -5.29 -17.59 -19.89
C GLU A 878 -5.03 -16.31 -20.71
N ASP A 879 -5.99 -15.36 -20.74
CA ASP A 879 -5.86 -14.10 -21.47
C ASP A 879 -4.68 -13.24 -20.99
N ILE A 880 -4.52 -13.08 -19.68
CA ILE A 880 -3.52 -12.17 -19.11
C ILE A 880 -2.12 -12.80 -19.09
N THR A 881 -2.01 -14.08 -18.75
CA THR A 881 -0.70 -14.75 -18.66
C THR A 881 -0.24 -15.36 -19.98
N MET A 882 -1.14 -15.49 -20.95
CA MET A 882 -0.92 -16.12 -22.26
C MET A 882 -0.51 -17.61 -22.17
N MET A 883 -0.75 -18.24 -21.02
CA MET A 883 -0.48 -19.66 -20.79
C MET A 883 -1.77 -20.47 -20.89
N ASP A 884 -1.68 -21.66 -21.46
CA ASP A 884 -2.82 -22.52 -21.75
C ASP A 884 -3.30 -23.31 -20.50
N GLY A 885 -4.62 -23.51 -20.42
CA GLY A 885 -5.26 -24.49 -19.55
C GLY A 885 -5.33 -25.90 -20.18
N PRO A 886 -5.87 -26.91 -19.48
CA PRO A 886 -6.14 -28.24 -20.04
C PRO A 886 -7.15 -28.24 -21.20
N ASP A 887 -6.74 -28.77 -22.35
CA ASP A 887 -7.54 -28.86 -23.58
C ASP A 887 -8.87 -29.60 -23.46
N ASP A 888 -8.89 -30.64 -22.63
CA ASP A 888 -10.01 -31.55 -22.47
C ASP A 888 -11.15 -31.00 -21.60
N LEU A 889 -10.93 -29.86 -20.95
CA LEU A 889 -11.77 -29.35 -19.87
C LEU A 889 -12.23 -27.89 -20.07
N TYR A 890 -11.96 -27.31 -21.25
CA TYR A 890 -12.31 -25.93 -21.63
C TYR A 890 -11.90 -24.90 -20.55
N HIS A 891 -12.84 -24.23 -19.86
CA HIS A 891 -12.55 -23.32 -18.74
C HIS A 891 -13.10 -23.82 -17.39
N GLU A 892 -13.53 -25.08 -17.33
CA GLU A 892 -14.07 -25.73 -16.13
C GLU A 892 -13.05 -26.62 -15.42
N TRP A 893 -11.79 -26.57 -15.86
CA TRP A 893 -10.74 -27.49 -15.42
C TRP A 893 -10.29 -27.32 -13.97
N GLY A 894 -10.55 -26.18 -13.35
CA GLY A 894 -10.12 -25.91 -12.00
C GLY A 894 -10.86 -24.75 -11.36
N HIS A 895 -10.87 -24.74 -10.04
CA HIS A 895 -11.52 -23.74 -9.21
C HIS A 895 -10.47 -22.98 -8.39
N GLY A 896 -9.37 -22.55 -9.02
CA GLY A 896 -8.25 -21.91 -8.33
C GLY A 896 -8.66 -20.71 -7.45
N GLN A 897 -9.73 -19.98 -7.83
CA GLN A 897 -10.27 -18.88 -7.03
C GLN A 897 -10.78 -19.30 -5.65
N VAL A 898 -11.20 -20.56 -5.46
CA VAL A 898 -11.70 -21.05 -4.16
C VAL A 898 -10.60 -21.62 -3.27
N THR A 899 -9.38 -21.69 -3.80
CA THR A 899 -8.15 -21.97 -3.05
C THR A 899 -7.44 -20.69 -2.60
N PHE A 900 -7.97 -19.54 -3.01
CA PHE A 900 -7.38 -18.22 -2.78
C PHE A 900 -8.11 -17.49 -1.64
N GLY A 901 -7.62 -17.70 -0.41
CA GLY A 901 -8.24 -17.21 0.83
C GLY A 901 -8.46 -15.70 0.92
N HIS A 902 -7.62 -14.90 0.26
CA HIS A 902 -7.67 -13.43 0.27
C HIS A 902 -9.05 -12.86 -0.12
N LEU A 903 -9.79 -13.51 -1.02
CA LEU A 903 -11.14 -13.07 -1.40
C LEU A 903 -12.13 -13.12 -0.23
N MET A 904 -11.84 -13.88 0.83
CA MET A 904 -12.70 -14.11 1.99
C MET A 904 -12.11 -13.52 3.28
N GLU A 905 -10.79 -13.29 3.36
CA GLU A 905 -10.05 -12.81 4.55
C GLU A 905 -10.04 -11.27 4.72
N GLY A 906 -10.98 -10.56 4.09
CA GLY A 906 -11.06 -9.09 4.16
C GLY A 906 -10.17 -8.35 3.14
N TYR A 907 -9.41 -9.06 2.31
CA TYR A 907 -8.67 -8.49 1.18
C TYR A 907 -9.51 -8.30 -0.08
N ASP A 908 -10.81 -8.61 -0.04
CA ASP A 908 -11.73 -8.34 -1.14
C ASP A 908 -11.67 -6.86 -1.58
N VAL A 909 -11.51 -6.65 -2.88
CA VAL A 909 -11.33 -5.33 -3.51
C VAL A 909 -10.09 -4.61 -2.94
N GLY A 910 -9.05 -5.39 -2.67
CA GLY A 910 -7.83 -4.93 -2.01
C GLY A 910 -6.57 -5.65 -2.48
N TYR A 911 -6.68 -6.73 -3.25
CA TYR A 911 -5.50 -7.49 -3.65
C TYR A 911 -4.56 -6.72 -4.59
N TYR A 912 -5.07 -5.71 -5.32
CA TYR A 912 -4.23 -4.77 -6.07
C TYR A 912 -3.25 -4.00 -5.17
N GLY A 913 -3.52 -3.93 -3.87
CA GLY A 913 -2.69 -3.29 -2.86
C GLY A 913 -1.24 -3.77 -2.88
N TYR A 914 -1.00 -5.05 -3.14
CA TYR A 914 0.36 -5.60 -3.29
C TYR A 914 1.11 -4.95 -4.47
N LEU A 915 0.45 -4.76 -5.61
CA LEU A 915 1.05 -4.15 -6.80
C LEU A 915 1.24 -2.63 -6.63
N SER A 916 0.25 -1.94 -6.04
CA SER A 916 0.38 -0.50 -5.80
C SER A 916 1.45 -0.20 -4.75
N ALA A 917 1.51 -0.99 -3.68
CA ALA A 917 2.54 -0.89 -2.66
C ALA A 917 3.94 -1.03 -3.26
N GLU A 918 4.16 -2.00 -4.14
CA GLU A 918 5.45 -2.19 -4.80
C GLU A 918 5.80 -1.04 -5.76
N VAL A 919 4.81 -0.51 -6.49
CA VAL A 919 4.99 0.68 -7.33
C VAL A 919 5.44 1.89 -6.50
N TYR A 920 4.76 2.15 -5.38
CA TYR A 920 5.11 3.25 -4.48
C TYR A 920 6.47 3.04 -3.82
N ALA A 921 6.76 1.82 -3.38
CA ALA A 921 8.03 1.42 -2.82
C ALA A 921 9.19 1.67 -3.78
N LEU A 922 9.05 1.27 -5.06
CA LEU A 922 10.07 1.50 -6.08
C LEU A 922 10.19 2.98 -6.44
N ASP A 923 9.12 3.77 -6.42
CA ASP A 923 9.20 5.22 -6.65
C ASP A 923 10.03 5.91 -5.56
N ILE A 924 9.79 5.57 -4.29
CA ILE A 924 10.61 6.04 -3.16
C ILE A 924 12.05 5.58 -3.31
N PHE A 925 12.27 4.28 -3.52
CA PHE A 925 13.61 3.70 -3.59
C PHE A 925 14.43 4.31 -4.72
N HIS A 926 13.90 4.39 -5.93
CA HIS A 926 14.59 4.99 -7.08
C HIS A 926 14.85 6.48 -6.92
N THR A 927 13.93 7.21 -6.28
CA THR A 927 14.07 8.65 -6.10
C THR A 927 15.15 9.00 -5.07
N PHE A 928 15.22 8.29 -3.94
CA PHE A 928 16.03 8.71 -2.80
C PHE A 928 17.19 7.76 -2.45
N PHE A 929 17.07 6.46 -2.73
CA PHE A 929 17.98 5.44 -2.19
C PHE A 929 18.79 4.69 -3.26
N LYS A 930 18.30 4.53 -4.50
CA LYS A 930 18.99 3.71 -5.52
C LYS A 930 20.44 4.13 -5.79
N LYS A 931 20.74 5.43 -5.71
CA LYS A 931 22.11 5.95 -5.89
C LYS A 931 23.00 5.72 -4.66
N ASN A 932 22.42 5.78 -3.47
CA ASN A 932 23.10 5.56 -2.20
C ASN A 932 22.11 4.92 -1.22
N PRO A 933 22.05 3.58 -1.15
CA PRO A 933 21.10 2.87 -0.30
C PRO A 933 21.29 3.19 1.18
N MET A 934 22.51 3.53 1.60
CA MET A 934 22.83 3.88 2.99
C MET A 934 22.79 5.39 3.24
N ASN A 935 21.95 6.14 2.51
CA ASN A 935 21.74 7.56 2.77
C ASN A 935 20.95 7.78 4.07
N THR A 936 21.68 7.97 5.17
CA THR A 936 21.16 8.12 6.53
C THR A 936 20.24 9.32 6.73
N LYS A 937 20.45 10.41 5.98
CA LYS A 937 19.57 11.59 6.00
C LYS A 937 18.19 11.26 5.44
N GLU A 938 18.15 10.62 4.27
CA GLU A 938 16.88 10.21 3.66
C GLU A 938 16.21 9.07 4.45
N GLY A 939 17.00 8.17 5.06
CA GLY A 939 16.50 7.14 5.97
C GLY A 939 15.75 7.73 7.17
N ARG A 940 16.36 8.69 7.89
CA ARG A 940 15.71 9.39 9.01
C ARG A 940 14.49 10.19 8.55
N ARG A 941 14.56 10.84 7.38
CA ARG A 941 13.41 11.52 6.79
C ARG A 941 12.26 10.56 6.48
N TYR A 942 12.57 9.39 5.92
CA TYR A 942 11.60 8.33 5.66
C TYR A 942 10.95 7.83 6.95
N ARG A 943 11.76 7.55 7.98
CA ARG A 943 11.25 7.21 9.31
C ARG A 943 10.26 8.25 9.81
N LEU A 944 10.65 9.52 9.91
CA LEU A 944 9.85 10.61 10.48
C LEU A 944 8.58 10.92 9.68
N MET A 945 8.65 10.88 8.35
CA MET A 945 7.54 11.32 7.49
C MET A 945 6.60 10.19 7.10
N ILE A 946 7.09 8.96 6.98
CA ILE A 946 6.29 7.79 6.58
C ILE A 946 5.98 6.92 7.80
N LEU A 947 7.01 6.36 8.44
CA LEU A 947 6.81 5.30 9.44
C LEU A 947 6.23 5.84 10.76
N GLU A 948 6.72 6.99 11.26
CA GLU A 948 6.23 7.52 12.53
C GLU A 948 4.74 7.91 12.49
N LYS A 949 4.18 8.10 11.29
CA LYS A 949 2.75 8.41 11.12
C LYS A 949 1.85 7.21 11.37
N GLY A 950 2.31 5.97 11.16
CA GLY A 950 1.42 4.82 11.09
C GLY A 950 0.19 5.14 10.23
N GLY A 951 -1.01 4.81 10.71
CA GLY A 951 -2.29 5.15 10.10
C GLY A 951 -2.94 6.46 10.57
N SER A 952 -2.20 7.37 11.23
CA SER A 952 -2.75 8.60 11.84
C SER A 952 -3.06 9.71 10.83
N GLN A 953 -2.65 9.54 9.57
CA GLN A 953 -2.87 10.45 8.45
C GLN A 953 -3.25 9.65 7.21
N GLU A 954 -4.09 10.22 6.34
CA GLU A 954 -4.40 9.64 5.02
C GLU A 954 -3.10 9.33 4.24
N GLU A 955 -2.92 8.08 3.84
CA GLU A 955 -1.63 7.54 3.40
C GLU A 955 -1.15 8.16 2.08
N MET A 956 -2.08 8.53 1.18
CA MET A 956 -1.73 9.27 -0.04
C MET A 956 -1.16 10.65 0.28
N LYS A 957 -1.66 11.32 1.32
CA LYS A 957 -1.07 12.58 1.78
C LYS A 957 0.34 12.34 2.32
N THR A 958 0.52 11.31 3.16
CA THR A 958 1.82 10.89 3.69
C THR A 958 2.84 10.65 2.58
N LEU A 959 2.45 9.93 1.53
CA LEU A 959 3.30 9.65 0.38
C LEU A 959 3.63 10.92 -0.42
N MET A 960 2.64 11.79 -0.69
CA MET A 960 2.86 13.04 -1.41
C MET A 960 3.75 14.02 -0.64
N ASP A 961 3.56 14.14 0.66
CA ASP A 961 4.39 14.98 1.54
C ASP A 961 5.86 14.52 1.45
N PHE A 962 6.11 13.21 1.47
CA PHE A 962 7.46 12.65 1.39
C PHE A 962 8.09 12.77 0.00
N LEU A 963 7.34 12.48 -1.06
CA LEU A 963 7.83 12.56 -2.45
C LEU A 963 7.96 14.01 -2.95
N GLY A 964 7.19 14.95 -2.38
CA GLY A 964 7.00 16.30 -2.90
C GLY A 964 6.18 16.35 -4.20
N ARG A 965 5.49 15.26 -4.55
CA ARG A 965 4.70 15.06 -5.77
C ARG A 965 3.80 13.83 -5.63
N GLU A 966 2.86 13.67 -6.56
CA GLU A 966 2.15 12.39 -6.72
C GLU A 966 3.11 11.24 -7.07
N PRO A 967 2.82 10.00 -6.60
CA PRO A 967 3.58 8.82 -6.94
C PRO A 967 3.47 8.49 -8.44
N ARG A 968 4.51 7.83 -8.99
CA ARG A 968 4.60 7.48 -10.42
C ARG A 968 5.01 6.04 -10.63
N THR A 969 4.54 5.46 -11.74
CA THR A 969 4.86 4.09 -12.16
C THR A 969 6.18 3.98 -12.94
N ASP A 970 6.79 5.10 -13.32
CA ASP A 970 8.01 5.13 -14.15
C ASP A 970 9.15 4.28 -13.56
N SER A 971 9.36 4.35 -12.24
CA SER A 971 10.40 3.61 -11.53
C SER A 971 10.16 2.10 -11.56
N PHE A 972 8.89 1.68 -11.44
CA PHE A 972 8.49 0.28 -11.56
C PHE A 972 8.78 -0.25 -12.96
N TYR A 973 8.33 0.43 -14.02
CA TYR A 973 8.59 -0.02 -15.39
C TYR A 973 10.08 -0.02 -15.75
N LYS A 974 10.83 0.98 -15.27
CA LYS A 974 12.28 1.03 -15.45
C LYS A 974 12.98 -0.15 -14.79
N GLU A 975 12.59 -0.53 -13.57
CA GLU A 975 13.13 -1.68 -12.86
C GLU A 975 12.87 -2.99 -13.63
N LEU A 976 11.71 -3.09 -14.31
CA LEU A 976 11.37 -4.24 -15.14
C LEU A 976 11.95 -4.21 -16.55
N HIS A 977 12.71 -3.17 -16.90
CA HIS A 977 13.22 -2.93 -18.26
C HIS A 977 12.09 -2.87 -19.31
N ILE A 978 10.98 -2.24 -18.95
CA ILE A 978 9.81 -2.01 -19.80
C ILE A 978 9.78 -0.52 -20.17
N GLY A 979 9.81 -0.20 -21.47
CA GLY A 979 9.83 1.17 -21.98
C GLY A 979 9.87 1.27 -23.48
#